data_AF-A0A5Q0GXG9-F1
#
_entry.id   AF-A0A5Q0GXG9-F1
#
_cell.length_a   1.000
_cell.length_b   1.000
_cell.length_c   1.000
_cell.angle_alpha   90.00
_cell.angle_beta   90.00
_cell.angle_gamma   90.00
#
_symmetry.space_group_name_H-M   'P 1'
#
loop_
_entity.id
_entity.type
_entity.pdbx_description
1 polymer ?
#
loop_
_entity_poly.entity_id
_entity_poly.type
_entity_poly.pdbx_seq_one_letter_code
_entity_poly.pdbx_strand_id
1 'polypeptide(L)'
;MSGGSRSYQAGRDLHVHEVIDQRVAEHRRASGAGYPRAEPRPVDFGLRATPRGRDEDLAFLRDNVAAGRHVALVGPAGIGKSLLVRHAVNAGLLAVADAPVLWPPDLPPDVDDIVQLLVHECFEVPPDRVVPRADALRMLRDVRAVVVLDGVEVSADGAREVLASMPRSVFVLTSRHDDLFRVAKQRVLPGLPLDDAVAVVRDEVGDPVDLPVVERDWADCGGNPARLVARAVWRRVVGTHGVVPEHVTDTDVLRELVPRVLDRLTDDGRAALATLGALGEVGWGGDLLAAVSGSTGAADLLPARVAVLVDGRYVAATEVLATTPPVADADLPPLVERITHWVTTASPAEVASEVRVVERALSRSVAAELHEDALSLARAAVNALALSRHWGALAVVLHLGLRAAAGAGSVRDELSFRYALAVRRLHDGSTRQAAELLAAAIASLDRDDHDDRLATRVRELDAEVHRVANRTPLPAAGGAPLGLAESTGTAVASAAATAVKAVRDVCVSVVTSTPGGLHLVRFVQDNPGVLRVAASAVAVVGVVLATMTASGNHEQADALPPSPDSHVEATGVDGKAGPTTTTTARVPDGVALPPGSTTTTTVTTTMTAGTSANRATGIGADPQHDQDQGHRGDPGTGPTTEPVPATWGFARVWYVDRPLGSTHALSGPGVPDNGEANWTYGPWRMSSPPAGHPTATHVAVGVHRVRLPAVGAPGGSVQVTIQDYAAWGGVTPYRPGGSCQPRGWYQDGADEVIDVLCSDLAGTPVDQPFFLRYTAGRATGARGFVFDDQPAAATFTPDGAHGVNAGAVTRTAVGRYTADLPGSAGGAVDLTAVGALPRHCAVTGRRGDSVDLACTAPDGTAADTMFTAAFAVRQNFLDDPRKPVGDYVVTTDSPAAAAPTATVRWSSGGTPVTLDRTSTGKYKAHFANGYIPSTMHVTASGYGNHCGVMQFNDYSGPDNASVWVACFDSAGTLVNTGFTLSYTSARIY
;
A
#
# COMPACT_ATOMS: atom_id res chain seq x y z
N MET A 1 -39.47 17.43 -44.20
CA MET A 1 -38.46 16.35 -44.37
C MET A 1 -38.21 15.76 -42.99
N SER A 2 -38.27 14.44 -42.85
CA SER A 2 -38.28 13.75 -41.56
C SER A 2 -36.87 13.46 -41.04
N GLY A 3 -36.44 14.16 -39.99
CA GLY A 3 -35.27 13.78 -39.18
C GLY A 3 -35.76 13.10 -37.90
N GLY A 4 -35.54 11.79 -37.76
CA GLY A 4 -36.09 11.02 -36.65
C GLY A 4 -35.24 11.10 -35.38
N SER A 5 -35.68 11.88 -34.39
CA SER A 5 -35.19 11.78 -33.02
C SER A 5 -35.65 10.45 -32.40
N ARG A 6 -34.76 9.47 -32.26
CA ARG A 6 -35.02 8.27 -31.45
C ARG A 6 -35.01 8.65 -29.97
N SER A 7 -36.19 8.90 -29.41
CA SER A 7 -36.38 8.91 -27.96
C SER A 7 -36.12 7.51 -27.41
N TYR A 8 -34.98 7.32 -26.75
CA TYR A 8 -34.71 6.09 -26.00
C TYR A 8 -35.67 6.04 -24.81
N GLN A 9 -36.62 5.10 -24.82
CA GLN A 9 -37.45 4.84 -23.64
C GLN A 9 -36.60 4.16 -22.58
N ALA A 10 -36.35 4.86 -21.48
CA ALA A 10 -35.71 4.30 -20.30
C ALA A 10 -36.62 3.22 -19.68
N GLY A 11 -36.29 1.94 -19.90
CA GLY A 11 -37.12 0.80 -19.57
C GLY A 11 -36.33 -0.42 -19.12
N ARG A 12 -35.79 -0.37 -17.89
CA ARG A 12 -35.37 -1.45 -16.98
C ARG A 12 -34.45 -2.61 -17.44
N ASP A 13 -34.28 -2.91 -18.71
CA ASP A 13 -33.43 -4.01 -19.19
C ASP A 13 -32.53 -3.57 -20.36
N LEU A 14 -31.55 -2.70 -20.09
CA LEU A 14 -30.46 -2.47 -21.03
C LEU A 14 -29.29 -3.40 -20.71
N HIS A 15 -29.12 -4.41 -21.55
CA HIS A 15 -28.02 -5.37 -21.46
C HIS A 15 -26.68 -4.68 -21.78
N VAL A 16 -25.97 -4.23 -20.74
CA VAL A 16 -24.61 -3.61 -20.82
C VAL A 16 -23.67 -4.39 -21.76
N HIS A 17 -23.77 -5.72 -21.74
CA HIS A 17 -22.98 -6.60 -22.59
C HIS A 17 -23.26 -6.42 -24.10
N GLU A 18 -24.50 -6.18 -24.52
CA GLU A 18 -24.85 -5.99 -25.94
C GLU A 18 -24.22 -4.71 -26.53
N VAL A 19 -24.21 -3.62 -25.74
CA VAL A 19 -23.58 -2.35 -26.14
C VAL A 19 -22.08 -2.52 -26.32
N ILE A 20 -21.43 -3.21 -25.37
CA ILE A 20 -19.99 -3.49 -25.41
C ILE A 20 -19.65 -4.43 -26.59
N ASP A 21 -20.43 -5.48 -26.80
CA ASP A 21 -20.28 -6.41 -27.93
C ASP A 21 -20.39 -5.72 -29.29
N GLN A 22 -21.38 -4.83 -29.46
CA GLN A 22 -21.53 -4.05 -30.68
C GLN A 22 -20.27 -3.19 -30.92
N ARG A 23 -19.78 -2.49 -29.89
CA ARG A 23 -18.59 -1.63 -30.00
C ARG A 23 -17.32 -2.42 -30.26
N VAL A 24 -17.14 -3.59 -29.67
CA VAL A 24 -16.00 -4.48 -29.97
C VAL A 24 -16.09 -5.01 -31.40
N ALA A 25 -17.28 -5.35 -31.89
CA ALA A 25 -17.47 -5.78 -33.28
C ALA A 25 -17.21 -4.65 -34.28
N GLU A 26 -17.54 -3.39 -33.95
CA GLU A 26 -17.18 -2.19 -34.73
C GLU A 26 -15.66 -1.95 -34.70
N HIS A 27 -15.02 -2.04 -33.53
CA HIS A 27 -13.59 -1.87 -33.37
C HIS A 27 -12.78 -2.90 -34.18
N ARG A 28 -13.13 -4.20 -34.08
CA ARG A 28 -12.48 -5.30 -34.83
C ARG A 28 -12.54 -5.11 -36.35
N ARG A 29 -13.57 -4.42 -36.87
CA ARG A 29 -13.70 -4.07 -38.29
C ARG A 29 -12.81 -2.90 -38.72
N ALA A 30 -12.29 -2.13 -37.76
CA ALA A 30 -11.55 -0.91 -38.01
C ALA A 30 -10.02 -1.09 -37.89
N SER A 31 -9.56 -2.04 -37.07
CA SER A 31 -8.15 -2.41 -36.92
C SER A 31 -7.51 -2.77 -38.28
N GLY A 32 -6.57 -1.92 -38.76
CA GLY A 32 -5.88 -2.11 -40.04
C GLY A 32 -5.78 -0.86 -40.91
N ALA A 33 -6.63 0.14 -40.72
CA ALA A 33 -6.49 1.44 -41.39
C ALA A 33 -5.44 2.33 -40.70
N GLY A 34 -4.49 2.87 -41.47
CA GLY A 34 -3.60 3.94 -41.01
C GLY A 34 -4.33 5.29 -41.04
N TYR A 35 -4.08 6.14 -40.04
CA TYR A 35 -4.64 7.49 -39.96
C TYR A 35 -3.59 8.52 -40.37
N PRO A 36 -3.97 9.62 -41.05
CA PRO A 36 -3.05 10.72 -41.29
C PRO A 36 -2.76 11.47 -39.97
N ARG A 37 -1.62 12.14 -39.94
CA ARG A 37 -1.20 12.95 -38.79
C ARG A 37 -1.97 14.26 -38.81
N ALA A 38 -2.54 14.66 -37.67
CA ALA A 38 -3.23 15.93 -37.54
C ALA A 38 -2.22 17.10 -37.56
N GLU A 39 -2.62 18.24 -38.10
CA GLU A 39 -1.87 19.48 -37.92
C GLU A 39 -2.02 19.98 -36.47
N PRO A 40 -0.93 20.26 -35.74
CA PRO A 40 -1.02 20.76 -34.37
C PRO A 40 -1.75 22.10 -34.32
N ARG A 41 -2.81 22.19 -33.52
CA ARG A 41 -3.52 23.45 -33.31
C ARG A 41 -2.61 24.43 -32.56
N PRO A 42 -2.50 25.70 -32.99
CA PRO A 42 -1.80 26.72 -32.22
C PRO A 42 -2.44 26.87 -30.84
N VAL A 43 -1.63 26.72 -29.79
CA VAL A 43 -2.06 26.93 -28.41
C VAL A 43 -1.86 28.40 -28.07
N ASP A 44 -2.96 29.16 -27.96
CA ASP A 44 -2.96 30.56 -27.52
C ASP A 44 -4.03 30.74 -26.43
N PHE A 45 -3.58 31.07 -25.21
CA PHE A 45 -4.47 31.37 -24.07
C PHE A 45 -4.69 32.88 -23.86
N GLY A 46 -4.14 33.74 -24.73
CA GLY A 46 -4.02 35.17 -24.54
C GLY A 46 -2.93 35.53 -23.52
N LEU A 47 -2.10 36.53 -23.84
CA LEU A 47 -1.08 37.03 -22.92
C LEU A 47 -1.73 37.71 -21.70
N ARG A 48 -1.66 37.04 -20.54
CA ARG A 48 -1.85 37.65 -19.23
C ARG A 48 -0.54 38.25 -18.70
N ALA A 49 -0.64 39.10 -17.69
CA ALA A 49 0.51 39.68 -17.00
C ALA A 49 1.50 38.60 -16.53
N THR A 50 2.79 38.93 -16.52
CA THR A 50 3.87 38.03 -16.10
C THR A 50 3.63 37.51 -14.67
N PRO A 51 3.76 36.20 -14.41
CA PRO A 51 3.65 35.63 -13.07
C PRO A 51 4.68 36.27 -12.12
N ARG A 52 4.18 37.09 -11.18
CA ARG A 52 4.99 37.76 -10.15
C ARG A 52 5.75 36.74 -9.29
N GLY A 53 7.00 37.02 -8.92
CA GLY A 53 7.82 36.16 -8.05
C GLY A 53 8.19 34.78 -8.61
N ARG A 54 8.17 34.58 -9.94
CA ARG A 54 8.34 33.26 -10.58
C ARG A 54 9.47 33.16 -11.61
N ASP A 55 10.38 34.14 -11.69
CA ASP A 55 11.43 34.19 -12.71
C ASP A 55 12.36 32.95 -12.68
N GLU A 56 12.72 32.46 -11.50
CA GLU A 56 13.49 31.21 -11.36
C GLU A 56 12.71 29.98 -11.84
N ASP A 57 11.40 29.93 -11.56
CA ASP A 57 10.56 28.79 -11.93
C ASP A 57 10.35 28.75 -13.46
N LEU A 58 10.23 29.93 -14.10
CA LEU A 58 10.22 30.07 -15.56
C LEU A 58 11.58 29.72 -16.20
N ALA A 59 12.69 30.15 -15.60
CA ALA A 59 14.03 29.77 -16.05
C ALA A 59 14.25 28.25 -15.96
N PHE A 60 13.84 27.64 -14.84
CA PHE A 60 13.90 26.19 -14.65
C PHE A 60 13.10 25.42 -15.71
N LEU A 61 11.88 25.86 -16.03
CA LEU A 61 11.08 25.28 -17.12
C LEU A 61 11.82 25.35 -18.46
N ARG A 62 12.20 26.57 -18.87
CA ARG A 62 12.89 26.85 -20.13
C ARG A 62 14.15 25.99 -20.28
N ASP A 63 15.02 26.01 -19.28
CA ASP A 63 16.36 25.42 -19.37
C ASP A 63 16.32 23.88 -19.35
N ASN A 64 15.31 23.27 -18.72
CA ASN A 64 15.12 21.81 -18.76
C ASN A 64 14.43 21.33 -20.04
N VAL A 65 13.42 22.05 -20.52
CA VAL A 65 12.70 21.70 -21.76
C VAL A 65 13.60 21.89 -22.98
N ALA A 66 14.37 22.99 -23.04
CA ALA A 66 15.39 23.20 -24.07
C ALA A 66 16.49 22.13 -24.05
N ALA A 67 16.80 21.56 -22.88
CA ALA A 67 17.72 20.44 -22.73
C ALA A 67 17.08 19.05 -22.99
N GLY A 68 15.85 19.01 -23.50
CA GLY A 68 15.15 17.76 -23.85
C GLY A 68 14.71 16.92 -22.64
N ARG A 69 14.64 17.49 -21.43
CA ARG A 69 14.29 16.77 -20.20
C ARG A 69 12.81 16.94 -19.86
N HIS A 70 12.14 15.86 -19.48
CA HIS A 70 10.80 15.96 -18.87
C HIS A 70 10.86 16.76 -17.57
N VAL A 71 9.86 17.60 -17.34
CA VAL A 71 9.74 18.48 -16.17
C VAL A 71 8.45 18.17 -15.42
N ALA A 72 8.50 18.18 -14.08
CA ALA A 72 7.32 18.14 -13.22
C ALA A 72 7.29 19.38 -12.31
N LEU A 73 6.18 20.11 -12.34
CA LEU A 73 5.89 21.18 -11.40
C LEU A 73 4.93 20.67 -10.33
N VAL A 74 5.38 20.70 -9.09
CA VAL A 74 4.63 20.16 -7.95
C VAL A 74 4.31 21.26 -6.95
N GLY A 75 3.17 21.15 -6.28
CA GLY A 75 2.81 22.02 -5.16
C GLY A 75 1.32 21.94 -4.84
N PRO A 76 0.87 22.63 -3.78
CA PRO A 76 -0.54 22.60 -3.37
C PRO A 76 -1.49 23.17 -4.43
N ALA A 77 -2.80 22.99 -4.21
CA ALA A 77 -3.83 23.68 -4.97
C ALA A 77 -3.64 25.20 -4.87
N GLY A 78 -3.97 25.94 -5.93
CA GLY A 78 -3.88 27.41 -5.94
C GLY A 78 -2.48 28.03 -6.03
N ILE A 79 -1.40 27.26 -5.92
CA ILE A 79 -0.01 27.79 -5.86
C ILE A 79 0.49 28.49 -7.15
N GLY A 80 -0.23 28.32 -8.26
CA GLY A 80 0.07 28.96 -9.55
C GLY A 80 0.62 28.07 -10.67
N LYS A 81 0.70 26.74 -10.49
CA LYS A 81 1.26 25.79 -11.48
C LYS A 81 0.75 26.02 -12.92
N SER A 82 -0.56 25.92 -13.13
CA SER A 82 -1.21 26.07 -14.43
C SER A 82 -0.97 27.45 -15.06
N LEU A 83 -1.01 28.51 -14.24
CA LEU A 83 -0.76 29.88 -14.67
C LEU A 83 0.71 30.08 -15.11
N LEU A 84 1.66 29.47 -14.41
CA LEU A 84 3.08 29.48 -14.76
C LEU A 84 3.31 28.82 -16.13
N VAL A 85 2.71 27.64 -16.37
CA VAL A 85 2.87 26.92 -17.64
C VAL A 85 2.16 27.63 -18.79
N ARG A 86 0.96 28.23 -18.58
CA ARG A 86 0.26 29.03 -19.60
C ARG A 86 1.11 30.23 -20.02
N HIS A 87 1.72 30.92 -19.06
CA HIS A 87 2.67 31.99 -19.38
C HIS A 87 3.89 31.46 -20.13
N ALA A 88 4.47 30.34 -19.72
CA ALA A 88 5.63 29.75 -20.41
C ALA A 88 5.34 29.33 -21.86
N VAL A 89 4.13 28.86 -22.16
CA VAL A 89 3.68 28.58 -23.54
C VAL A 89 3.48 29.86 -24.32
N ASN A 90 2.70 30.82 -23.81
CA ASN A 90 2.41 32.08 -24.50
C ASN A 90 3.67 32.94 -24.73
N ALA A 91 4.66 32.87 -23.83
CA ALA A 91 5.95 33.54 -23.96
C ALA A 91 6.98 32.76 -24.81
N GLY A 92 6.61 31.60 -25.38
CA GLY A 92 7.47 30.78 -26.22
C GLY A 92 8.62 30.08 -25.47
N LEU A 93 8.62 30.07 -24.14
CA LEU A 93 9.68 29.47 -23.32
C LEU A 93 9.76 27.94 -23.43
N LEU A 94 8.68 27.30 -23.88
CA LEU A 94 8.62 25.86 -24.13
C LEU A 94 8.90 25.48 -25.60
N ALA A 95 9.28 26.44 -26.46
CA ALA A 95 9.54 26.17 -27.87
C ALA A 95 10.82 25.34 -28.06
N VAL A 96 10.69 24.21 -28.76
CA VAL A 96 11.80 23.32 -29.13
C VAL A 96 11.79 23.14 -30.66
N ALA A 97 12.97 23.20 -31.28
CA ALA A 97 13.09 23.11 -32.74
C ALA A 97 12.43 21.82 -33.29
N ASP A 98 11.58 21.99 -34.30
CA ASP A 98 10.76 20.93 -34.94
C ASP A 98 9.89 20.10 -33.98
N ALA A 99 9.44 20.69 -32.87
CA ALA A 99 8.52 20.09 -31.91
C ALA A 99 7.36 21.05 -31.58
N PRO A 100 6.12 20.79 -32.04
CA PRO A 100 4.96 21.60 -31.66
C PRO A 100 4.65 21.43 -30.17
N VAL A 101 4.06 22.46 -29.56
CA VAL A 101 3.49 22.36 -28.21
C VAL A 101 2.10 21.73 -28.32
N LEU A 102 1.85 20.66 -27.57
CA LEU A 102 0.54 20.01 -27.44
C LEU A 102 0.06 20.23 -26.01
N TRP A 103 -1.13 20.83 -25.83
CA TRP A 103 -1.78 21.01 -24.54
C TRP A 103 -3.24 20.58 -24.62
N PRO A 104 -3.55 19.32 -24.22
CA PRO A 104 -4.92 18.84 -24.16
C PRO A 104 -5.71 19.57 -23.06
N PRO A 105 -6.93 20.08 -23.30
CA PRO A 105 -7.64 20.95 -22.36
C PRO A 105 -8.21 20.22 -21.13
N ASP A 106 -8.73 19.00 -21.30
CA ASP A 106 -9.27 18.16 -20.24
C ASP A 106 -8.42 16.90 -20.10
N LEU A 107 -7.62 16.80 -19.03
CA LEU A 107 -6.81 15.62 -18.76
C LEU A 107 -7.64 14.53 -18.04
N PRO A 108 -7.84 13.34 -18.64
CA PRO A 108 -8.50 12.23 -17.96
C PRO A 108 -7.61 11.67 -16.85
N PRO A 109 -8.20 11.05 -15.81
CA PRO A 109 -7.46 10.55 -14.65
C PRO A 109 -6.68 9.25 -14.91
N ASP A 110 -6.96 8.54 -16.01
CA ASP A 110 -6.41 7.21 -16.31
C ASP A 110 -5.36 7.22 -17.44
N VAL A 111 -4.38 6.30 -17.35
CA VAL A 111 -3.26 6.17 -18.29
C VAL A 111 -3.71 5.75 -19.69
N ASP A 112 -4.71 4.87 -19.83
CA ASP A 112 -5.22 4.46 -21.15
C ASP A 112 -5.90 5.64 -21.84
N ASP A 113 -6.74 6.38 -21.10
CA ASP A 113 -7.48 7.53 -21.64
C ASP A 113 -6.54 8.71 -21.97
N ILE A 114 -5.47 8.95 -21.18
CA ILE A 114 -4.42 9.94 -21.55
C ILE A 114 -3.73 9.52 -22.87
N VAL A 115 -3.43 8.24 -23.05
CA VAL A 115 -2.81 7.74 -24.29
C VAL A 115 -3.77 7.85 -25.49
N GLN A 116 -5.07 7.61 -25.32
CA GLN A 116 -6.07 7.87 -26.37
C GLN A 116 -6.16 9.36 -26.72
N LEU A 117 -6.20 10.24 -25.72
CA LEU A 117 -6.23 11.69 -25.90
C LEU A 117 -5.03 12.17 -26.73
N LEU A 118 -3.82 11.72 -26.39
CA LEU A 118 -2.60 12.03 -27.14
C LEU A 118 -2.65 11.51 -28.59
N VAL A 119 -3.31 10.37 -28.86
CA VAL A 119 -3.54 9.91 -30.22
C VAL A 119 -4.49 10.84 -30.97
N HIS A 120 -5.61 11.25 -30.37
CA HIS A 120 -6.57 12.17 -31.01
C HIS A 120 -5.98 13.58 -31.26
N GLU A 121 -5.07 14.06 -30.40
CA GLU A 121 -4.33 15.31 -30.62
C GLU A 121 -3.25 15.20 -31.71
N CYS A 122 -2.74 13.98 -31.98
CA CYS A 122 -1.66 13.77 -32.96
C CYS A 122 -2.13 13.25 -34.33
N PHE A 123 -3.32 12.69 -34.45
CA PHE A 123 -3.80 11.98 -35.64
C PHE A 123 -5.28 12.26 -35.92
N GLU A 124 -5.65 12.30 -37.20
CA GLU A 124 -7.06 12.42 -37.61
C GLU A 124 -7.78 11.08 -37.46
N VAL A 125 -7.95 10.66 -36.20
CA VAL A 125 -8.81 9.54 -35.85
C VAL A 125 -10.26 10.05 -35.85
N PRO A 126 -11.20 9.41 -36.58
CA PRO A 126 -12.61 9.76 -36.52
C PRO A 126 -13.09 9.89 -35.08
N PRO A 127 -13.87 10.94 -34.74
CA PRO A 127 -14.16 11.28 -33.35
C PRO A 127 -15.01 10.23 -32.63
N ASP A 128 -15.53 9.23 -33.33
CA ASP A 128 -16.29 8.06 -32.86
C ASP A 128 -15.47 6.77 -32.74
N ARG A 129 -14.17 6.79 -33.06
CA ARG A 129 -13.30 5.61 -33.10
C ARG A 129 -12.30 5.58 -31.94
N VAL A 130 -11.93 4.38 -31.47
CA VAL A 130 -10.87 4.14 -30.47
C VAL A 130 -9.70 3.44 -31.14
N VAL A 131 -8.48 3.70 -30.68
CA VAL A 131 -7.28 3.00 -31.16
C VAL A 131 -6.85 1.99 -30.09
N PRO A 132 -6.67 0.69 -30.41
CA PRO A 132 -6.27 -0.28 -29.38
C PRO A 132 -4.90 0.08 -28.81
N ARG A 133 -4.64 -0.15 -27.52
CA ARG A 133 -3.44 0.35 -26.80
C ARG A 133 -2.13 0.05 -27.54
N ALA A 134 -1.98 -1.15 -28.10
CA ALA A 134 -0.80 -1.53 -28.89
C ALA A 134 -0.60 -0.68 -30.16
N ASP A 135 -1.69 -0.32 -30.86
CA ASP A 135 -1.63 0.58 -32.02
C ASP A 135 -1.45 2.04 -31.61
N ALA A 136 -2.05 2.48 -30.50
CA ALA A 136 -1.87 3.83 -29.96
C ALA A 136 -0.39 4.08 -29.61
N LEU A 137 0.24 3.15 -28.87
CA LEU A 137 1.67 3.17 -28.57
C LEU A 137 2.53 3.13 -29.84
N ARG A 138 2.14 2.34 -30.86
CA ARG A 138 2.84 2.25 -32.14
C ARG A 138 2.75 3.57 -32.94
N MET A 139 1.61 4.25 -32.91
CA MET A 139 1.39 5.54 -33.58
C MET A 139 2.15 6.68 -32.88
N LEU A 140 2.10 6.73 -31.54
CA LEU A 140 2.75 7.76 -30.74
C LEU A 140 4.28 7.64 -30.70
N ARG A 141 4.85 6.45 -30.94
CA ARG A 141 6.29 6.16 -30.83
C ARG A 141 7.20 7.12 -31.58
N ASP A 142 6.81 7.52 -32.79
CA ASP A 142 7.59 8.38 -33.68
C ASP A 142 7.20 9.87 -33.57
N VAL A 143 6.23 10.22 -32.71
CA VAL A 143 5.80 11.60 -32.49
C VAL A 143 6.82 12.36 -31.64
N ARG A 144 7.22 13.53 -32.14
CA ARG A 144 8.04 14.54 -31.47
C ARG A 144 7.18 15.78 -31.24
N ALA A 145 7.02 16.15 -29.97
CA ALA A 145 6.26 17.32 -29.50
C ALA A 145 6.80 17.77 -28.12
N VAL A 146 6.35 18.92 -27.64
CA VAL A 146 6.43 19.32 -26.23
C VAL A 146 5.02 19.21 -25.66
N VAL A 147 4.78 18.19 -24.84
CA VAL A 147 3.45 17.83 -24.33
C VAL A 147 3.26 18.41 -22.94
N VAL A 148 2.28 19.30 -22.78
CA VAL A 148 1.86 19.83 -21.48
C VAL A 148 0.70 19.00 -20.97
N LEU A 149 0.87 18.38 -19.80
CA LEU A 149 -0.19 17.70 -19.06
C LEU A 149 -0.40 18.46 -17.74
N ASP A 150 -1.49 19.24 -17.67
CA ASP A 150 -1.84 20.06 -16.50
C ASP A 150 -2.83 19.29 -15.61
N GLY A 151 -2.58 19.20 -14.31
CA GLY A 151 -3.45 18.49 -13.37
C GLY A 151 -3.29 16.96 -13.38
N VAL A 152 -2.05 16.46 -13.51
CA VAL A 152 -1.72 15.02 -13.51
C VAL A 152 -2.00 14.39 -12.15
N GLU A 153 -2.94 13.46 -12.11
CA GLU A 153 -3.35 12.68 -10.92
C GLU A 153 -2.89 11.20 -10.96
N VAL A 154 -2.31 10.75 -12.09
CA VAL A 154 -1.69 9.41 -12.15
C VAL A 154 -0.42 9.34 -11.30
N SER A 155 -0.15 8.15 -10.74
CA SER A 155 1.07 7.87 -9.98
C SER A 155 2.34 8.05 -10.84
N ALA A 156 3.51 8.15 -10.22
CA ALA A 156 4.78 8.19 -10.95
C ALA A 156 4.99 7.01 -11.93
N ASP A 157 4.40 5.84 -11.66
CA ASP A 157 4.50 4.69 -12.57
C ASP A 157 3.56 4.84 -13.77
N GLY A 158 2.32 5.30 -13.56
CA GLY A 158 1.40 5.66 -14.64
C GLY A 158 1.93 6.81 -15.50
N ALA A 159 2.53 7.83 -14.88
CA ALA A 159 3.25 8.89 -15.58
C ALA A 159 4.40 8.31 -16.42
N ARG A 160 5.16 7.32 -15.92
CA ARG A 160 6.22 6.66 -16.70
C ARG A 160 5.67 5.98 -17.96
N GLU A 161 4.51 5.33 -17.87
CA GLU A 161 3.85 4.73 -19.04
C GLU A 161 3.42 5.78 -20.07
N VAL A 162 2.87 6.91 -19.63
CA VAL A 162 2.54 8.04 -20.51
C VAL A 162 3.79 8.58 -21.20
N LEU A 163 4.88 8.83 -20.46
CA LEU A 163 6.16 9.27 -21.05
C LEU A 163 6.71 8.26 -22.07
N ALA A 164 6.62 6.96 -21.75
CA ALA A 164 7.09 5.88 -22.63
C ALA A 164 6.26 5.73 -23.93
N SER A 165 5.03 6.26 -23.97
CA SER A 165 4.20 6.26 -25.18
C SER A 165 4.74 7.16 -26.29
N MET A 166 5.41 8.27 -25.94
CA MET A 166 5.98 9.26 -26.87
C MET A 166 7.48 9.49 -26.58
N PRO A 167 8.36 8.50 -26.82
CA PRO A 167 9.77 8.52 -26.40
C PRO A 167 10.65 9.54 -27.12
N ARG A 168 10.11 10.28 -28.11
CA ARG A 168 10.77 11.42 -28.78
C ARG A 168 10.22 12.78 -28.37
N SER A 169 9.25 12.83 -27.46
CA SER A 169 8.63 14.06 -26.98
C SER A 169 9.18 14.47 -25.62
N VAL A 170 9.16 15.77 -25.35
CA VAL A 170 9.42 16.34 -24.02
C VAL A 170 8.08 16.53 -23.33
N PHE A 171 8.01 16.34 -22.01
CA PHE A 171 6.77 16.49 -21.26
C PHE A 171 6.94 17.53 -20.15
N VAL A 172 5.92 18.36 -19.96
CA VAL A 172 5.79 19.29 -18.83
C VAL A 172 4.53 18.87 -18.07
N LEU A 173 4.73 18.27 -16.91
CA LEU A 173 3.68 17.78 -16.02
C LEU A 173 3.41 18.82 -14.93
N THR A 174 2.16 19.06 -14.58
CA THR A 174 1.82 19.70 -13.30
C THR A 174 1.08 18.72 -12.40
N SER A 175 1.40 18.67 -11.11
CA SER A 175 0.72 17.77 -10.17
C SER A 175 0.64 18.34 -8.76
N ARG A 176 -0.19 17.69 -7.93
CA ARG A 176 -0.21 17.83 -6.47
C ARG A 176 0.71 16.79 -5.80
N HIS A 177 1.01 15.68 -6.48
CA HIS A 177 1.84 14.59 -5.96
C HIS A 177 3.34 14.92 -6.08
N ASP A 178 4.11 14.54 -5.07
CA ASP A 178 5.54 14.84 -4.94
C ASP A 178 6.45 13.69 -5.41
N ASP A 179 5.88 12.62 -5.98
CA ASP A 179 6.57 11.39 -6.41
C ASP A 179 7.10 11.44 -7.86
N LEU A 180 6.70 12.44 -8.65
CA LEU A 180 7.07 12.58 -10.07
C LEU A 180 8.58 12.81 -10.31
N PHE A 181 9.38 13.11 -9.28
CA PHE A 181 10.84 13.15 -9.35
C PHE A 181 11.47 11.83 -9.86
N ARG A 182 10.73 10.72 -9.74
CA ARG A 182 11.12 9.39 -10.25
C ARG A 182 11.11 9.29 -11.78
N VAL A 183 10.47 10.24 -12.47
CA VAL A 183 10.27 10.21 -13.94
C VAL A 183 10.61 11.51 -14.64
N ALA A 184 10.61 12.65 -13.94
CA ALA A 184 10.87 13.97 -14.50
C ALA A 184 11.75 14.81 -13.55
N LYS A 185 12.35 15.88 -14.08
CA LYS A 185 13.01 16.89 -13.23
C LYS A 185 11.96 17.71 -12.49
N GLN A 186 11.83 17.45 -11.19
CA GLN A 186 10.83 18.08 -10.34
C GLN A 186 11.30 19.45 -9.81
N ARG A 187 10.41 20.45 -9.86
CA ARG A 187 10.49 21.70 -9.10
C ARG A 187 9.22 21.81 -8.26
N VAL A 188 9.40 21.86 -6.94
CA VAL A 188 8.32 22.20 -6.02
C VAL A 188 8.18 23.73 -6.04
N LEU A 189 6.99 24.23 -6.36
CA LEU A 189 6.73 25.67 -6.37
C LEU A 189 6.55 26.17 -4.93
N PRO A 190 7.40 27.10 -4.44
CA PRO A 190 7.20 27.71 -3.13
C PRO A 190 5.99 28.66 -3.15
N GLY A 191 5.60 29.17 -1.98
CA GLY A 191 4.76 30.37 -1.89
C GLY A 191 5.40 31.57 -2.59
N LEU A 192 4.59 32.58 -2.92
CA LEU A 192 5.11 33.86 -3.40
C LEU A 192 5.91 34.57 -2.29
N PRO A 193 6.95 35.34 -2.63
CA PRO A 193 7.54 36.32 -1.73
C PRO A 193 6.49 37.32 -1.22
N LEU A 194 6.71 37.92 -0.04
CA LEU A 194 5.75 38.83 0.59
C LEU A 194 5.43 40.06 -0.30
N ASP A 195 6.44 40.66 -0.95
CA ASP A 195 6.24 41.81 -1.84
C ASP A 195 5.36 41.47 -3.06
N ASP A 196 5.58 40.30 -3.67
CA ASP A 196 4.76 39.79 -4.77
C ASP A 196 3.34 39.43 -4.30
N ALA A 197 3.21 38.85 -3.11
CA ALA A 197 1.92 38.54 -2.50
C ALA A 197 1.09 39.81 -2.22
N VAL A 198 1.72 40.85 -1.66
CA VAL A 198 1.10 42.18 -1.47
C VAL A 198 0.68 42.79 -2.82
N ALA A 199 1.52 42.66 -3.85
CA ALA A 199 1.17 43.13 -5.20
C ALA A 199 -0.04 42.36 -5.78
N VAL A 200 -0.07 41.03 -5.67
CA VAL A 200 -1.22 40.20 -6.11
C VAL A 200 -2.51 40.56 -5.36
N VAL A 201 -2.44 40.79 -4.05
CA VAL A 201 -3.62 41.21 -3.27
C VAL A 201 -4.09 42.61 -3.68
N ARG A 202 -3.18 43.55 -3.94
CA ARG A 202 -3.52 44.90 -4.42
C ARG A 202 -4.12 44.86 -5.83
N ASP A 203 -3.59 44.05 -6.74
CA ASP A 203 -4.09 43.90 -8.11
C ASP A 203 -5.55 43.41 -8.13
N GLU A 204 -5.96 42.58 -7.16
CA GLU A 204 -7.31 42.00 -7.05
C GLU A 204 -8.28 42.87 -6.22
N VAL A 205 -7.85 43.35 -5.05
CA VAL A 205 -8.72 44.06 -4.09
C VAL A 205 -8.72 45.57 -4.32
N GLY A 206 -7.66 46.12 -4.91
CA GLY A 206 -7.43 47.56 -5.02
C GLY A 206 -6.98 48.21 -3.70
N ASP A 207 -6.52 49.45 -3.76
CA ASP A 207 -6.13 50.23 -2.58
C ASP A 207 -7.34 50.83 -1.84
N PRO A 208 -7.25 51.05 -0.51
CA PRO A 208 -6.11 50.76 0.35
C PRO A 208 -6.07 49.30 0.82
N VAL A 209 -4.86 48.73 0.88
CA VAL A 209 -4.59 47.39 1.44
C VAL A 209 -3.91 47.53 2.81
N ASP A 210 -4.43 46.82 3.82
CA ASP A 210 -3.82 46.73 5.16
C ASP A 210 -2.61 45.77 5.12
N LEU A 211 -1.40 46.33 5.10
CA LEU A 211 -0.16 45.55 4.97
C LEU A 211 0.07 44.58 6.15
N PRO A 212 -0.06 44.98 7.43
CA PRO A 212 -0.01 44.05 8.56
C PRO A 212 -1.02 42.89 8.50
N VAL A 213 -2.22 43.09 7.91
CA VAL A 213 -3.17 41.99 7.69
C VAL A 213 -2.68 41.05 6.58
N VAL A 214 -2.19 41.59 5.46
CA VAL A 214 -1.69 40.76 4.34
C VAL A 214 -0.42 39.99 4.73
N GLU A 215 0.48 40.56 5.54
CA GLU A 215 1.67 39.88 6.04
C GLU A 215 1.33 38.67 6.94
N ARG A 216 0.29 38.80 7.78
CA ARG A 216 -0.24 37.68 8.59
C ARG A 216 -0.91 36.62 7.71
N ASP A 217 -1.81 37.02 6.82
CA ASP A 217 -2.45 36.09 5.88
C ASP A 217 -1.40 35.38 4.99
N TRP A 218 -0.29 36.04 4.65
CA TRP A 218 0.84 35.47 3.90
C TRP A 218 1.57 34.39 4.70
N ALA A 219 1.86 34.64 5.98
CA ALA A 219 2.48 33.65 6.85
C ALA A 219 1.60 32.39 7.01
N ASP A 220 0.30 32.59 7.31
CA ASP A 220 -0.71 31.53 7.44
C ASP A 220 -0.90 30.69 6.17
N CYS A 221 -0.94 31.36 5.02
CA CYS A 221 -1.14 30.71 3.73
C CYS A 221 0.15 30.10 3.17
N GLY A 222 1.30 30.30 3.81
CA GLY A 222 2.62 29.93 3.30
C GLY A 222 2.89 30.58 1.93
N GLY A 223 2.45 31.83 1.75
CA GLY A 223 2.55 32.57 0.48
C GLY A 223 1.70 32.03 -0.68
N ASN A 224 0.70 31.17 -0.45
CA ASN A 224 -0.12 30.63 -1.54
C ASN A 224 -1.08 31.69 -2.12
N PRO A 225 -0.93 32.09 -3.41
CA PRO A 225 -1.65 33.24 -3.97
C PRO A 225 -3.17 33.08 -4.01
N ALA A 226 -3.71 31.89 -4.30
CA ALA A 226 -5.17 31.70 -4.34
C ALA A 226 -5.81 31.86 -2.95
N ARG A 227 -5.16 31.31 -1.92
CA ARG A 227 -5.60 31.39 -0.52
C ARG A 227 -5.57 32.85 -0.02
N LEU A 228 -4.47 33.55 -0.32
CA LEU A 228 -4.27 34.96 -0.04
C LEU A 228 -5.37 35.86 -0.65
N VAL A 229 -5.62 35.68 -1.95
CA VAL A 229 -6.68 36.41 -2.67
C VAL A 229 -8.05 36.14 -2.07
N ALA A 230 -8.39 34.87 -1.79
CA ALA A 230 -9.67 34.51 -1.19
C ALA A 230 -9.88 35.19 0.18
N ARG A 231 -8.89 35.11 1.08
CA ARG A 231 -8.92 35.79 2.39
C ARG A 231 -9.09 37.30 2.26
N ALA A 232 -8.34 37.95 1.38
CA ALA A 232 -8.40 39.39 1.18
C ALA A 232 -9.78 39.84 0.64
N VAL A 233 -10.37 39.07 -0.29
CA VAL A 233 -11.74 39.31 -0.78
C VAL A 233 -12.77 39.11 0.35
N TRP A 234 -12.69 38.06 1.16
CA TRP A 234 -13.61 37.84 2.28
C TRP A 234 -13.55 38.96 3.33
N ARG A 235 -12.35 39.44 3.67
CA ARG A 235 -12.16 40.60 4.56
C ARG A 235 -12.79 41.87 3.97
N ARG A 236 -12.61 42.15 2.67
CA ARG A 236 -13.25 43.29 1.96
C ARG A 236 -14.78 43.19 1.98
N VAL A 237 -15.31 42.00 1.68
CA VAL A 237 -16.75 41.73 1.70
C VAL A 237 -17.30 41.99 3.10
N VAL A 238 -16.72 41.43 4.16
CA VAL A 238 -17.23 41.66 5.52
C VAL A 238 -17.08 43.12 5.97
N GLY A 239 -15.90 43.73 5.78
CA GLY A 239 -15.58 45.08 6.26
C GLY A 239 -16.41 46.22 5.63
N THR A 240 -16.98 46.01 4.44
CA THR A 240 -17.91 47.00 3.82
C THR A 240 -19.27 47.09 4.51
N HIS A 241 -19.60 46.19 5.44
CA HIS A 241 -20.96 46.04 6.01
C HIS A 241 -21.00 45.88 7.54
N GLY A 242 -19.88 46.01 8.25
CA GLY A 242 -19.85 45.95 9.72
C GLY A 242 -18.46 45.75 10.30
N VAL A 243 -18.28 46.12 11.58
CA VAL A 243 -17.00 46.02 12.30
C VAL A 243 -16.64 44.55 12.53
N VAL A 244 -15.48 44.13 12.02
CA VAL A 244 -14.81 42.89 12.46
C VAL A 244 -14.28 43.17 13.88
N PRO A 245 -14.62 42.37 14.91
CA PRO A 245 -14.14 42.63 16.25
C PRO A 245 -12.62 42.52 16.29
N GLU A 246 -11.96 43.57 16.78
CA GLU A 246 -10.50 43.77 16.74
C GLU A 246 -9.71 42.78 17.63
N HIS A 247 -10.38 41.81 18.26
CA HIS A 247 -9.86 40.96 19.34
C HIS A 247 -10.14 39.45 19.14
N VAL A 248 -10.50 39.00 17.93
CA VAL A 248 -10.69 37.55 17.63
C VAL A 248 -9.35 36.88 17.32
N THR A 249 -9.09 35.71 17.91
CA THR A 249 -7.89 34.90 17.67
C THR A 249 -7.92 34.17 16.32
N ASP A 250 -6.78 34.13 15.61
CA ASP A 250 -6.74 33.89 14.15
C ASP A 250 -7.38 32.60 13.64
N THR A 251 -7.33 31.48 14.38
CA THR A 251 -7.93 30.21 13.97
C THR A 251 -9.47 30.26 13.89
N ASP A 252 -10.09 31.19 14.60
CA ASP A 252 -11.55 31.38 14.65
C ASP A 252 -12.03 32.42 13.63
N VAL A 253 -11.14 33.32 13.17
CA VAL A 253 -11.45 34.39 12.21
C VAL A 253 -12.01 33.81 10.90
N LEU A 254 -11.42 32.75 10.34
CA LEU A 254 -11.99 32.10 9.15
C LEU A 254 -13.34 31.41 9.43
N ARG A 255 -13.48 30.81 10.62
CA ARG A 255 -14.72 30.13 11.03
C ARG A 255 -15.87 31.12 11.24
N GLU A 256 -15.58 32.37 11.59
CA GLU A 256 -16.56 33.46 11.64
C GLU A 256 -16.78 34.19 10.31
N LEU A 257 -15.72 34.38 9.50
CA LEU A 257 -15.81 35.10 8.23
C LEU A 257 -16.55 34.30 7.15
N VAL A 258 -16.27 33.01 7.00
CA VAL A 258 -16.88 32.22 5.92
C VAL A 258 -18.41 32.18 6.04
N PRO A 259 -19.05 31.85 7.18
CA PRO A 259 -20.52 31.90 7.30
C PRO A 259 -21.11 33.26 6.92
N ARG A 260 -20.49 34.37 7.34
CA ARG A 260 -20.94 35.73 6.99
C ARG A 260 -20.81 36.08 5.50
N VAL A 261 -19.95 35.38 4.76
CA VAL A 261 -19.86 35.44 3.29
C VAL A 261 -20.94 34.54 2.67
N LEU A 262 -21.17 33.35 3.21
CA LEU A 262 -22.22 32.42 2.74
C LEU A 262 -23.64 32.96 2.93
N ASP A 263 -23.90 33.71 4.01
CA ASP A 263 -25.17 34.39 4.29
C ASP A 263 -25.57 35.37 3.17
N ARG A 264 -24.58 35.89 2.42
CA ARG A 264 -24.76 36.90 1.37
C ARG A 264 -24.86 36.33 -0.04
N LEU A 265 -24.65 35.01 -0.20
CA LEU A 265 -24.99 34.35 -1.44
C LEU A 265 -26.52 34.40 -1.63
N THR A 266 -26.94 34.41 -2.89
CA THR A 266 -28.35 34.17 -3.26
C THR A 266 -28.76 32.76 -2.81
N ASP A 267 -30.06 32.48 -2.70
CA ASP A 267 -30.53 31.11 -2.42
C ASP A 267 -30.06 30.13 -3.51
N ASP A 268 -30.08 30.58 -4.77
CA ASP A 268 -29.48 29.88 -5.91
C ASP A 268 -27.98 29.62 -5.72
N GLY A 269 -27.21 30.64 -5.31
CA GLY A 269 -25.79 30.51 -5.00
C GLY A 269 -25.53 29.52 -3.86
N ARG A 270 -26.32 29.56 -2.78
CA ARG A 270 -26.23 28.57 -1.68
C ARG A 270 -26.52 27.15 -2.17
N ALA A 271 -27.54 26.94 -3.00
CA ALA A 271 -27.87 25.63 -3.57
C ALA A 271 -26.75 25.09 -4.48
N ALA A 272 -26.16 25.96 -5.32
CA ALA A 272 -25.01 25.62 -6.14
C ALA A 272 -23.78 25.26 -5.29
N LEU A 273 -23.46 26.05 -4.25
CA LEU A 273 -22.31 25.79 -3.38
C LEU A 273 -22.47 24.50 -2.56
N ALA A 274 -23.65 24.24 -2.02
CA ALA A 274 -23.94 22.99 -1.30
C ALA A 274 -23.76 21.76 -2.21
N THR A 275 -24.19 21.87 -3.47
CA THR A 275 -24.01 20.83 -4.49
C THR A 275 -22.54 20.61 -4.83
N LEU A 276 -21.76 21.69 -5.04
CA LEU A 276 -20.32 21.61 -5.26
C LEU A 276 -19.59 20.94 -4.09
N GLY A 277 -19.89 21.38 -2.85
CA GLY A 277 -19.24 20.87 -1.65
C GLY A 277 -19.55 19.41 -1.33
N ALA A 278 -20.65 18.88 -1.85
CA ALA A 278 -21.08 17.51 -1.57
C ALA A 278 -20.11 16.41 -2.05
N LEU A 279 -19.32 16.68 -3.10
CA LEU A 279 -18.35 15.71 -3.63
C LEU A 279 -16.89 16.09 -3.33
N GLY A 280 -16.67 17.21 -2.63
CA GLY A 280 -15.35 17.76 -2.31
C GLY A 280 -14.74 18.56 -3.47
N GLU A 281 -13.42 18.51 -3.62
CA GLU A 281 -12.68 19.27 -4.65
C GLU A 281 -12.80 18.66 -6.07
N VAL A 282 -14.02 18.41 -6.56
CA VAL A 282 -14.26 18.03 -7.96
C VAL A 282 -14.73 19.24 -8.76
N GLY A 283 -14.30 19.34 -10.02
CA GLY A 283 -14.73 20.37 -10.96
C GLY A 283 -15.99 19.98 -11.72
N TRP A 284 -17.07 20.74 -11.53
CA TRP A 284 -18.36 20.53 -12.20
C TRP A 284 -18.52 21.45 -13.41
N GLY A 285 -19.03 20.93 -14.52
CA GLY A 285 -19.54 21.79 -15.60
C GLY A 285 -20.76 22.58 -15.16
N GLY A 286 -20.96 23.77 -15.74
CA GLY A 286 -22.06 24.66 -15.39
C GLY A 286 -23.45 24.03 -15.58
N ASP A 287 -23.64 23.29 -16.68
CA ASP A 287 -24.94 22.70 -17.03
C ASP A 287 -25.32 21.55 -16.09
N LEU A 288 -24.37 20.67 -15.73
CA LEU A 288 -24.60 19.62 -14.73
C LEU A 288 -24.86 20.23 -13.36
N LEU A 289 -24.05 21.21 -12.94
CA LEU A 289 -24.24 21.89 -11.65
C LEU A 289 -25.61 22.57 -11.58
N ALA A 290 -26.08 23.19 -12.66
CA ALA A 290 -27.40 23.79 -12.72
C ALA A 290 -28.53 22.74 -12.66
N ALA A 291 -28.40 21.64 -13.41
CA ALA A 291 -29.38 20.56 -13.40
C ALA A 291 -29.49 19.85 -12.03
N VAL A 292 -28.36 19.65 -11.33
CA VAL A 292 -28.31 18.92 -10.06
C VAL A 292 -28.55 19.81 -8.84
N SER A 293 -28.19 21.09 -8.88
CA SER A 293 -28.56 22.05 -7.82
C SER A 293 -29.98 22.59 -7.96
N GLY A 294 -30.56 22.54 -9.17
CA GLY A 294 -31.82 23.19 -9.51
C GLY A 294 -31.73 24.71 -9.63
N SER A 295 -30.53 25.27 -9.75
CA SER A 295 -30.28 26.72 -9.71
C SER A 295 -29.28 27.18 -10.79
N THR A 296 -29.37 28.44 -11.22
CA THR A 296 -28.35 29.05 -12.11
C THR A 296 -27.30 29.86 -11.36
N GLY A 297 -27.26 29.78 -10.02
CA GLY A 297 -26.46 30.63 -9.13
C GLY A 297 -24.95 30.35 -9.09
N ALA A 298 -24.43 29.43 -9.91
CA ALA A 298 -23.01 29.09 -9.93
C ALA A 298 -22.10 30.30 -10.23
N ALA A 299 -22.57 31.24 -11.05
CA ALA A 299 -21.84 32.47 -11.36
C ALA A 299 -21.64 33.39 -10.14
N ASP A 300 -22.58 33.40 -9.19
CA ASP A 300 -22.53 34.24 -7.98
C ASP A 300 -21.41 33.81 -7.02
N LEU A 301 -20.90 32.59 -7.17
CA LEU A 301 -19.83 32.02 -6.33
C LEU A 301 -18.44 32.60 -6.66
N LEU A 302 -18.24 33.06 -7.90
CA LEU A 302 -16.92 33.51 -8.37
C LEU A 302 -16.53 34.89 -7.79
N PRO A 303 -17.40 35.93 -7.76
CA PRO A 303 -17.08 37.20 -7.11
C PRO A 303 -16.84 37.07 -5.60
N ALA A 304 -17.54 36.14 -4.94
CA ALA A 304 -17.36 35.86 -3.51
C ALA A 304 -16.11 35.01 -3.20
N ARG A 305 -15.40 34.52 -4.22
CA ARG A 305 -14.23 33.61 -4.11
C ARG A 305 -14.50 32.34 -3.27
N VAL A 306 -15.77 31.92 -3.14
CA VAL A 306 -16.17 30.67 -2.48
C VAL A 306 -16.10 29.47 -3.42
N ALA A 307 -16.09 29.74 -4.73
CA ALA A 307 -15.67 28.79 -5.77
C ALA A 307 -14.71 29.49 -6.75
N VAL A 308 -14.00 28.69 -7.52
CA VAL A 308 -13.12 29.13 -8.62
C VAL A 308 -13.50 28.42 -9.91
N LEU A 309 -13.32 29.10 -11.04
CA LEU A 309 -13.49 28.53 -12.37
C LEU A 309 -12.13 28.05 -12.88
N VAL A 310 -11.95 26.74 -13.01
CA VAL A 310 -10.76 26.10 -13.57
C VAL A 310 -11.17 25.44 -14.87
N ASP A 311 -10.67 25.97 -15.99
CA ASP A 311 -10.91 25.44 -17.34
C ASP A 311 -12.40 25.21 -17.68
N GLY A 312 -13.22 26.19 -17.31
CA GLY A 312 -14.67 26.18 -17.52
C GLY A 312 -15.47 25.44 -16.44
N ARG A 313 -14.80 24.83 -15.45
CA ARG A 313 -15.42 24.00 -14.41
C ARG A 313 -15.39 24.70 -13.05
N TYR A 314 -16.49 24.61 -12.32
CA TYR A 314 -16.64 25.17 -10.97
C TYR A 314 -16.06 24.21 -9.93
N VAL A 315 -15.12 24.70 -9.11
CA VAL A 315 -14.52 23.98 -7.98
C VAL A 315 -14.73 24.82 -6.72
N ALA A 316 -15.27 24.23 -5.65
CA ALA A 316 -15.38 24.93 -4.36
C ALA A 316 -13.98 25.23 -3.76
N ALA A 317 -13.83 26.37 -3.10
CA ALA A 317 -12.57 26.76 -2.48
C ALA A 317 -12.26 25.88 -1.25
N THR A 318 -11.02 25.40 -1.14
CA THR A 318 -10.58 24.44 -0.11
C THR A 318 -10.91 24.90 1.31
N GLU A 319 -10.75 26.19 1.65
CA GLU A 319 -11.06 26.71 2.98
C GLU A 319 -12.56 26.83 3.25
N VAL A 320 -13.38 27.00 2.21
CA VAL A 320 -14.85 26.93 2.33
C VAL A 320 -15.27 25.48 2.58
N LEU A 321 -14.63 24.50 1.93
CA LEU A 321 -14.83 23.08 2.25
C LEU A 321 -14.33 22.67 3.64
N ALA A 322 -13.30 23.34 4.15
CA ALA A 322 -12.76 23.09 5.50
C ALA A 322 -13.61 23.73 6.63
N THR A 323 -14.53 24.64 6.29
CA THR A 323 -15.40 25.36 7.25
C THR A 323 -16.88 25.01 7.10
N THR A 324 -17.30 24.56 5.92
CA THR A 324 -18.62 23.95 5.69
C THR A 324 -18.57 22.51 6.18
N PRO A 325 -19.53 22.02 6.99
CA PRO A 325 -19.58 20.61 7.34
C PRO A 325 -19.69 19.75 6.07
N PRO A 326 -19.06 18.57 6.02
CA PRO A 326 -19.28 17.65 4.91
C PRO A 326 -20.78 17.35 4.80
N VAL A 327 -21.30 17.35 3.57
CA VAL A 327 -22.71 17.05 3.29
C VAL A 327 -23.08 15.75 3.99
N ALA A 328 -24.09 15.81 4.87
CA ALA A 328 -24.46 14.71 5.73
C ALA A 328 -24.81 13.48 4.90
N ASP A 329 -24.58 12.28 5.43
CA ASP A 329 -24.81 11.06 4.65
C ASP A 329 -26.30 10.88 4.28
N ALA A 330 -27.21 11.57 4.98
CA ALA A 330 -28.64 11.67 4.64
C ALA A 330 -28.92 12.49 3.35
N ASP A 331 -28.05 13.43 2.99
CA ASP A 331 -28.20 14.31 1.81
C ASP A 331 -27.50 13.74 0.56
N LEU A 332 -26.70 12.68 0.71
CA LEU A 332 -25.99 12.02 -0.38
C LEU A 332 -26.93 11.22 -1.33
N PRO A 333 -27.89 10.40 -0.86
CA PRO A 333 -28.84 9.70 -1.75
C PRO A 333 -29.59 10.63 -2.72
N PRO A 334 -30.27 11.72 -2.29
CA PRO A 334 -31.02 12.56 -3.23
C PRO A 334 -30.11 13.31 -4.19
N LEU A 335 -28.84 13.56 -3.85
CA LEU A 335 -27.85 14.10 -4.80
C LEU A 335 -27.51 13.07 -5.88
N VAL A 336 -27.23 11.83 -5.48
CA VAL A 336 -26.88 10.72 -6.38
C VAL A 336 -28.05 10.37 -7.30
N GLU A 337 -29.28 10.45 -6.80
CA GLU A 337 -30.51 10.33 -7.60
C GLU A 337 -30.58 11.40 -8.70
N ARG A 338 -30.34 12.68 -8.36
CA ARG A 338 -30.35 13.78 -9.35
C ARG A 338 -29.23 13.66 -10.38
N ILE A 339 -28.03 13.25 -9.98
CA ILE A 339 -26.92 12.93 -10.91
C ILE A 339 -27.33 11.77 -11.83
N THR A 340 -27.93 10.70 -11.28
CA THR A 340 -28.40 9.55 -12.06
C THR A 340 -29.47 9.96 -13.07
N HIS A 341 -30.44 10.79 -12.67
CA HIS A 341 -31.46 11.32 -13.57
C HIS A 341 -30.86 12.14 -14.73
N TRP A 342 -29.90 13.02 -14.42
CA TRP A 342 -29.15 13.76 -15.46
C TRP A 342 -28.39 12.80 -16.40
N VAL A 343 -27.66 11.80 -15.87
CA VAL A 343 -26.94 10.82 -16.69
C VAL A 343 -27.88 10.04 -17.62
N THR A 344 -29.13 9.76 -17.21
CA THR A 344 -30.12 9.10 -18.08
C THR A 344 -30.72 9.97 -19.17
N THR A 345 -30.55 11.29 -19.12
CA THR A 345 -31.17 12.26 -20.05
C THR A 345 -30.15 13.04 -20.89
N ALA A 346 -28.93 13.22 -20.38
CA ALA A 346 -27.81 13.81 -21.09
C ALA A 346 -27.31 12.94 -22.26
N SER A 347 -26.69 13.56 -23.25
CA SER A 347 -26.01 12.83 -24.32
C SER A 347 -24.76 12.11 -23.78
N PRO A 348 -24.32 11.01 -24.44
CA PRO A 348 -23.09 10.32 -24.05
C PRO A 348 -21.86 11.22 -23.95
N ALA A 349 -21.77 12.27 -24.78
CA ALA A 349 -20.65 13.21 -24.77
C ALA A 349 -20.66 14.13 -23.52
N GLU A 350 -21.82 14.63 -23.11
CA GLU A 350 -21.96 15.44 -21.89
C GLU A 350 -21.64 14.62 -20.64
N VAL A 351 -22.11 13.37 -20.56
CA VAL A 351 -21.75 12.45 -19.46
C VAL A 351 -20.25 12.16 -19.44
N ALA A 352 -19.62 12.03 -20.62
CA ALA A 352 -18.17 11.86 -20.72
C ALA A 352 -17.40 13.08 -20.20
N SER A 353 -17.84 14.31 -20.54
CA SER A 353 -17.20 15.51 -20.02
C SER A 353 -17.32 15.62 -18.50
N GLU A 354 -18.40 15.14 -17.89
CA GLU A 354 -18.62 15.16 -16.43
C GLU A 354 -18.18 13.88 -15.69
N VAL A 355 -17.36 13.02 -16.30
CA VAL A 355 -17.04 11.70 -15.75
C VAL A 355 -16.43 11.73 -14.35
N ARG A 356 -15.61 12.74 -14.02
CA ARG A 356 -15.03 12.93 -12.68
C ARG A 356 -16.10 13.12 -11.59
N VAL A 357 -17.23 13.77 -11.93
CA VAL A 357 -18.36 13.95 -11.00
C VAL A 357 -19.09 12.62 -10.79
N VAL A 358 -19.30 11.87 -11.87
CA VAL A 358 -19.92 10.52 -11.84
C VAL A 358 -19.08 9.54 -11.02
N GLU A 359 -17.78 9.43 -11.29
CA GLU A 359 -16.85 8.56 -10.55
C GLU A 359 -16.79 8.92 -9.06
N ARG A 360 -16.75 10.23 -8.73
CA ARG A 360 -16.73 10.68 -7.34
C ARG A 360 -18.03 10.38 -6.60
N ALA A 361 -19.18 10.60 -7.25
CA ALA A 361 -20.49 10.26 -6.69
C ALA A 361 -20.60 8.75 -6.43
N LEU A 362 -20.21 7.91 -7.40
CA LEU A 362 -20.15 6.45 -7.25
C LEU A 362 -19.23 6.02 -6.11
N SER A 363 -18.00 6.54 -6.08
CA SER A 363 -17.01 6.22 -5.06
C SER A 363 -17.50 6.59 -3.65
N ARG A 364 -18.13 7.76 -3.50
CA ARG A 364 -18.68 8.19 -2.21
C ARG A 364 -19.89 7.33 -1.80
N SER A 365 -20.78 7.01 -2.73
CA SER A 365 -21.95 6.16 -2.47
C SER A 365 -21.56 4.74 -2.05
N VAL A 366 -20.58 4.13 -2.71
CA VAL A 366 -20.04 2.80 -2.34
C VAL A 366 -19.36 2.84 -0.97
N ALA A 367 -18.67 3.93 -0.62
CA ALA A 367 -18.04 4.10 0.69
C ALA A 367 -19.05 4.36 1.83
N ALA A 368 -20.23 4.89 1.51
CA ALA A 368 -21.33 5.14 2.44
C ALA A 368 -22.37 3.98 2.48
N GLU A 369 -22.03 2.82 1.91
CA GLU A 369 -22.91 1.63 1.83
C GLU A 369 -24.25 1.85 1.09
N LEU A 370 -24.37 2.93 0.31
CA LEU A 370 -25.52 3.27 -0.53
C LEU A 370 -25.48 2.45 -1.84
N HIS A 371 -25.53 1.13 -1.69
CA HIS A 371 -25.25 0.19 -2.78
C HIS A 371 -26.27 0.24 -3.92
N GLU A 372 -27.56 0.43 -3.65
CA GLU A 372 -28.62 0.53 -4.67
C GLU A 372 -28.53 1.83 -5.50
N ASP A 373 -28.25 2.96 -4.84
CA ASP A 373 -28.07 4.26 -5.51
C ASP A 373 -26.80 4.24 -6.38
N ALA A 374 -25.69 3.71 -5.83
CA ALA A 374 -24.45 3.50 -6.56
C ALA A 374 -24.63 2.57 -7.77
N LEU A 375 -25.38 1.47 -7.61
CA LEU A 375 -25.68 0.53 -8.68
C LEU A 375 -26.53 1.17 -9.78
N SER A 376 -27.52 1.99 -9.40
CA SER A 376 -28.37 2.73 -10.32
C SER A 376 -27.60 3.76 -11.14
N LEU A 377 -26.72 4.53 -10.50
CA LEU A 377 -25.81 5.46 -11.19
C LEU A 377 -24.84 4.73 -12.12
N ALA A 378 -24.27 3.59 -11.68
CA ALA A 378 -23.33 2.82 -12.48
C ALA A 378 -23.99 2.26 -13.75
N ARG A 379 -25.19 1.67 -13.64
CA ARG A 379 -26.00 1.20 -14.78
C ARG A 379 -26.28 2.32 -15.80
N ALA A 380 -26.60 3.52 -15.31
CA ALA A 380 -26.85 4.68 -16.17
C ALA A 380 -25.57 5.15 -16.89
N ALA A 381 -24.47 5.30 -16.15
CA ALA A 381 -23.21 5.82 -16.66
C ALA A 381 -22.49 4.88 -17.64
N VAL A 382 -22.53 3.55 -17.41
CA VAL A 382 -21.83 2.56 -18.25
C VAL A 382 -22.19 2.68 -19.73
N ASN A 383 -23.48 2.87 -20.06
CA ASN A 383 -23.91 3.00 -21.45
C ASN A 383 -23.38 4.28 -22.09
N ALA A 384 -23.45 5.40 -21.37
CA ALA A 384 -22.92 6.68 -21.84
C ALA A 384 -21.40 6.60 -22.08
N LEU A 385 -20.63 6.03 -21.14
CA LEU A 385 -19.18 5.88 -21.23
C LEU A 385 -18.73 4.88 -22.30
N ALA A 386 -19.47 3.79 -22.51
CA ALA A 386 -19.23 2.86 -23.62
C ALA A 386 -19.53 3.50 -25.00
N LEU A 387 -20.52 4.40 -25.07
CA LEU A 387 -20.85 5.11 -26.30
C LEU A 387 -19.90 6.28 -26.59
N SER A 388 -19.46 7.03 -25.56
CA SER A 388 -18.49 8.12 -25.66
C SER A 388 -17.03 7.64 -25.71
N ARG A 389 -16.79 6.37 -25.34
CA ARG A 389 -15.55 5.59 -25.44
C ARG A 389 -14.42 6.02 -24.50
N HIS A 390 -14.78 6.46 -23.30
CA HIS A 390 -13.81 6.69 -22.23
C HIS A 390 -13.56 5.34 -21.53
N TRP A 391 -12.64 4.52 -22.06
CA TRP A 391 -12.50 3.12 -21.66
C TRP A 391 -11.79 2.94 -20.32
N GLY A 392 -10.90 3.86 -19.91
CA GLY A 392 -10.35 3.94 -18.56
C GLY A 392 -11.46 4.23 -17.55
N ALA A 393 -12.16 5.34 -17.73
CA ALA A 393 -13.27 5.72 -16.86
C ALA A 393 -14.43 4.69 -16.84
N LEU A 394 -14.75 4.07 -17.99
CA LEU A 394 -15.69 2.95 -18.04
C LEU A 394 -15.22 1.80 -17.14
N ALA A 395 -13.92 1.47 -17.10
CA ALA A 395 -13.41 0.43 -16.19
C ALA A 395 -13.55 0.83 -14.72
N VAL A 396 -13.30 2.10 -14.38
CA VAL A 396 -13.52 2.62 -13.01
C VAL A 396 -14.98 2.46 -12.61
N VAL A 397 -15.92 2.91 -13.46
CA VAL A 397 -17.36 2.77 -13.23
C VAL A 397 -17.80 1.30 -13.17
N LEU A 398 -17.26 0.42 -14.02
CA LEU A 398 -17.54 -1.02 -13.97
C LEU A 398 -17.02 -1.67 -12.67
N HIS A 399 -15.84 -1.27 -12.17
CA HIS A 399 -15.29 -1.76 -10.91
C HIS A 399 -16.08 -1.25 -9.69
N LEU A 400 -16.48 0.03 -9.68
CA LEU A 400 -17.34 0.59 -8.63
C LEU A 400 -18.75 -0.01 -8.68
N GLY A 401 -19.30 -0.19 -9.88
CA GLY A 401 -20.57 -0.88 -10.13
C GLY A 401 -20.54 -2.34 -9.67
N LEU A 402 -19.45 -3.07 -9.90
CA LEU A 402 -19.26 -4.44 -9.40
C LEU A 402 -19.26 -4.50 -7.86
N ARG A 403 -18.64 -3.51 -7.19
CA ARG A 403 -18.69 -3.39 -5.72
C ARG A 403 -20.09 -3.05 -5.22
N ALA A 404 -20.80 -2.13 -5.90
CA ALA A 404 -22.17 -1.79 -5.59
C ALA A 404 -23.13 -2.99 -5.78
N ALA A 405 -23.00 -3.73 -6.88
CA ALA A 405 -23.76 -4.95 -7.15
C ALA A 405 -23.54 -6.03 -6.07
N ALA A 406 -22.29 -6.24 -5.66
CA ALA A 406 -21.96 -7.18 -4.59
C ALA A 406 -22.56 -6.76 -3.23
N GLY A 407 -22.49 -5.47 -2.88
CA GLY A 407 -23.09 -4.94 -1.65
C GLY A 407 -24.62 -4.93 -1.65
N ALA A 408 -25.24 -4.71 -2.81
CA ALA A 408 -26.69 -4.82 -3.02
C ALA A 408 -27.18 -6.28 -3.16
N GLY A 409 -26.26 -7.25 -3.29
CA GLY A 409 -26.60 -8.66 -3.52
C GLY A 409 -27.12 -8.97 -4.94
N SER A 410 -26.97 -8.07 -5.92
CA SER A 410 -27.44 -8.28 -7.29
C SER A 410 -26.45 -9.12 -8.11
N VAL A 411 -26.68 -10.43 -8.14
CA VAL A 411 -25.85 -11.39 -8.91
C VAL A 411 -25.87 -11.10 -10.41
N ARG A 412 -27.01 -10.67 -10.96
CA ARG A 412 -27.15 -10.33 -12.39
C ARG A 412 -26.23 -9.17 -12.82
N ASP A 413 -26.13 -8.12 -12.00
CA ASP A 413 -25.21 -7.01 -12.28
C ASP A 413 -23.76 -7.38 -11.98
N GLU A 414 -23.51 -8.22 -10.95
CA GLU A 414 -22.19 -8.78 -10.66
C GLU A 414 -21.63 -9.54 -11.88
N LEU A 415 -22.46 -10.39 -12.51
CA LEU A 415 -22.17 -11.08 -13.77
C LEU A 415 -21.95 -10.11 -14.93
N SER A 416 -22.85 -9.14 -15.10
CA SER A 416 -22.83 -8.17 -16.20
C SER A 416 -21.56 -7.30 -16.18
N PHE A 417 -21.18 -6.80 -15.01
CA PHE A 417 -19.96 -6.00 -14.85
C PHE A 417 -18.69 -6.83 -14.97
N ARG A 418 -18.65 -8.08 -14.47
CA ARG A 418 -17.51 -8.99 -14.71
C ARG A 418 -17.33 -9.31 -16.19
N TYR A 419 -18.43 -9.58 -16.91
CA TYR A 419 -18.40 -9.79 -18.35
C TYR A 419 -17.84 -8.57 -19.09
N ALA A 420 -18.37 -7.38 -18.80
CA ALA A 420 -17.91 -6.12 -19.38
C ALA A 420 -16.41 -5.87 -19.16
N LEU A 421 -15.92 -6.08 -17.92
CA LEU A 421 -14.50 -5.99 -17.59
C LEU A 421 -13.68 -7.04 -18.35
N ALA A 422 -14.15 -8.28 -18.46
CA ALA A 422 -13.45 -9.34 -19.18
C ALA A 422 -13.32 -9.05 -20.68
N VAL A 423 -14.37 -8.52 -21.32
CA VAL A 423 -14.33 -8.06 -22.71
C VAL A 423 -13.25 -6.98 -22.90
N ARG A 424 -13.21 -5.97 -22.02
CA ARG A 424 -12.16 -4.93 -22.03
C ARG A 424 -10.76 -5.55 -21.87
N ARG A 425 -10.55 -6.41 -20.87
CA ARG A 425 -9.24 -7.06 -20.64
C ARG A 425 -8.78 -7.93 -21.81
N LEU A 426 -9.69 -8.62 -22.50
CA LEU A 426 -9.37 -9.37 -23.73
C LEU A 426 -8.95 -8.41 -24.85
N HIS A 427 -9.66 -7.29 -25.00
CA HIS A 427 -9.35 -6.25 -26.00
C HIS A 427 -7.98 -5.59 -25.76
N ASP A 428 -7.61 -5.37 -24.50
CA ASP A 428 -6.32 -4.82 -24.10
C ASP A 428 -5.16 -5.84 -24.19
N GLY A 429 -5.43 -7.05 -24.69
CA GLY A 429 -4.46 -8.15 -24.77
C GLY A 429 -4.15 -8.84 -23.44
N SER A 430 -4.80 -8.43 -22.35
CA SER A 430 -4.66 -8.99 -21.00
C SER A 430 -5.52 -10.25 -20.82
N THR A 431 -5.27 -11.25 -21.69
CA THR A 431 -6.02 -12.52 -21.77
C THR A 431 -6.12 -13.26 -20.43
N ARG A 432 -5.07 -13.22 -19.59
CA ARG A 432 -5.10 -13.82 -18.25
C ARG A 432 -6.12 -13.15 -17.33
N GLN A 433 -6.14 -11.82 -17.27
CA GLN A 433 -7.10 -11.07 -16.45
C GLN A 433 -8.54 -11.24 -16.96
N ALA A 434 -8.71 -11.37 -18.28
CA ALA A 434 -10.01 -11.72 -18.86
C ALA A 434 -10.49 -13.11 -18.39
N ALA A 435 -9.60 -14.12 -18.39
CA ALA A 435 -9.92 -15.46 -17.89
C ALA A 435 -10.24 -15.48 -16.38
N GLU A 436 -9.49 -14.73 -15.55
CA GLU A 436 -9.75 -14.60 -14.11
C GLU A 436 -11.14 -14.00 -13.82
N LEU A 437 -11.52 -12.94 -14.55
CA LEU A 437 -12.84 -12.31 -14.46
C LEU A 437 -13.97 -13.25 -14.92
N LEU A 438 -13.73 -14.05 -15.97
CA LEU A 438 -14.71 -15.01 -16.47
C LEU A 438 -14.86 -16.24 -15.58
N ALA A 439 -13.78 -16.74 -14.97
CA ALA A 439 -13.86 -17.77 -13.95
C ALA A 439 -14.72 -17.32 -12.75
N ALA A 440 -14.54 -16.08 -12.29
CA ALA A 440 -15.37 -15.48 -11.23
C ALA A 440 -16.83 -15.22 -11.67
N ALA A 441 -17.07 -14.93 -12.95
CA ALA A 441 -18.42 -14.84 -13.50
C ALA A 441 -19.09 -16.23 -13.58
N ILE A 442 -18.39 -17.25 -14.09
CA ILE A 442 -18.88 -18.63 -14.18
C ILE A 442 -19.23 -19.17 -12.79
N ALA A 443 -18.39 -18.95 -11.78
CA ALA A 443 -18.69 -19.31 -10.39
C ALA A 443 -19.89 -18.57 -9.78
N SER A 444 -20.36 -17.47 -10.41
CA SER A 444 -21.61 -16.79 -10.02
C SER A 444 -22.83 -17.28 -10.79
N LEU A 445 -22.67 -17.98 -11.91
CA LEU A 445 -23.79 -18.58 -12.66
C LEU A 445 -24.49 -19.68 -11.85
N ASP A 446 -23.78 -20.40 -10.99
CA ASP A 446 -24.39 -21.41 -10.09
C ASP A 446 -25.29 -20.78 -9.00
N ARG A 447 -25.35 -19.44 -8.92
CA ARG A 447 -26.18 -18.67 -7.98
C ARG A 447 -27.31 -17.87 -8.66
N ASP A 448 -27.41 -17.88 -10.00
CA ASP A 448 -28.38 -17.09 -10.76
C ASP A 448 -29.09 -17.95 -11.81
N ASP A 449 -30.43 -17.95 -11.77
CA ASP A 449 -31.30 -18.84 -12.55
C ASP A 449 -32.13 -18.07 -13.61
N HIS A 450 -31.80 -16.79 -13.89
CA HIS A 450 -32.71 -15.86 -14.58
C HIS A 450 -32.19 -15.11 -15.83
N ASP A 451 -30.89 -15.16 -16.19
CA ASP A 451 -30.37 -14.53 -17.44
C ASP A 451 -29.53 -15.50 -18.30
N ASP A 452 -30.23 -16.49 -18.91
CA ASP A 452 -29.67 -17.49 -19.82
C ASP A 452 -28.83 -16.90 -20.96
N ARG A 453 -29.17 -15.68 -21.42
CA ARG A 453 -28.45 -15.00 -22.50
C ARG A 453 -27.09 -14.55 -22.02
N LEU A 454 -27.01 -13.81 -20.91
CA LEU A 454 -25.75 -13.40 -20.32
C LEU A 454 -24.90 -14.62 -19.93
N ALA A 455 -25.51 -15.66 -19.34
CA ALA A 455 -24.84 -16.92 -19.01
C ALA A 455 -24.21 -17.58 -20.25
N THR A 456 -24.92 -17.57 -21.39
CA THR A 456 -24.40 -18.07 -22.67
C THR A 456 -23.24 -17.21 -23.17
N ARG A 457 -23.36 -15.87 -23.15
CA ARG A 457 -22.30 -14.96 -23.59
C ARG A 457 -21.02 -15.10 -22.74
N VAL A 458 -21.14 -15.27 -21.43
CA VAL A 458 -20.01 -15.54 -20.52
C VAL A 458 -19.26 -16.81 -20.94
N ARG A 459 -19.99 -17.91 -21.21
CA ARG A 459 -19.40 -19.18 -21.66
C ARG A 459 -18.78 -19.08 -23.07
N GLU A 460 -19.42 -18.36 -24.00
CA GLU A 460 -18.88 -18.10 -25.35
C GLU A 460 -17.57 -17.30 -25.30
N LEU A 461 -17.52 -16.26 -24.46
CA LEU A 461 -16.35 -15.41 -24.32
C LEU A 461 -15.21 -16.14 -23.61
N ASP A 462 -15.48 -16.95 -22.60
CA ASP A 462 -14.48 -17.80 -21.96
C ASP A 462 -13.83 -18.76 -22.97
N ALA A 463 -14.64 -19.41 -23.82
CA ALA A 463 -14.16 -20.22 -24.92
C ALA A 463 -13.38 -19.41 -25.98
N GLU A 464 -13.65 -18.10 -26.16
CA GLU A 464 -12.82 -17.22 -26.98
C GLU A 464 -11.48 -16.87 -26.33
N VAL A 465 -11.46 -16.51 -25.04
CA VAL A 465 -10.24 -16.20 -24.29
C VAL A 465 -9.28 -17.39 -24.31
N HIS A 466 -9.78 -18.61 -24.05
CA HIS A 466 -8.99 -19.84 -24.15
C HIS A 466 -8.45 -20.09 -25.57
N ARG A 467 -9.25 -19.84 -26.62
CA ARG A 467 -8.80 -19.94 -28.03
C ARG A 467 -7.73 -18.91 -28.39
N VAL A 468 -7.81 -17.68 -27.87
CA VAL A 468 -6.81 -16.62 -28.11
C VAL A 468 -5.52 -16.92 -27.36
N ALA A 469 -5.61 -17.34 -26.08
CA ALA A 469 -4.46 -17.77 -25.29
C ALA A 469 -3.68 -18.90 -25.99
N ASN A 470 -4.38 -19.89 -26.55
CA ASN A 470 -3.79 -21.02 -27.27
C ASN A 470 -3.25 -20.67 -28.67
N ARG A 471 -3.60 -19.50 -29.24
CA ARG A 471 -3.17 -19.09 -30.59
C ARG A 471 -1.92 -18.22 -30.62
N THR A 472 -1.54 -17.61 -29.50
CA THR A 472 -0.37 -16.72 -29.42
C THR A 472 0.91 -17.55 -29.44
N PRO A 473 1.71 -17.56 -30.53
CA PRO A 473 2.92 -18.36 -30.58
C PRO A 473 4.00 -17.72 -29.71
N LEU A 474 4.74 -18.54 -28.98
CA LEU A 474 6.03 -18.12 -28.42
C LEU A 474 6.91 -17.57 -29.57
N PRO A 475 7.55 -16.40 -29.42
CA PRO A 475 8.31 -15.80 -30.51
C PRO A 475 9.47 -16.72 -30.90
N ALA A 476 9.45 -17.21 -32.14
CA ALA A 476 10.50 -18.05 -32.68
C ALA A 476 11.81 -17.25 -32.76
N ALA A 477 12.81 -17.67 -31.98
CA ALA A 477 14.16 -17.15 -32.11
C ALA A 477 14.72 -17.48 -33.50
N GLY A 478 15.07 -16.45 -34.27
CA GLY A 478 15.49 -16.60 -35.67
C GLY A 478 16.81 -17.34 -35.81
N GLY A 479 16.78 -18.51 -36.46
CA GLY A 479 17.95 -19.22 -36.98
C GLY A 479 17.86 -19.32 -38.51
N ALA A 480 18.93 -18.93 -39.20
CA ALA A 480 18.98 -18.97 -40.67
C ALA A 480 19.02 -20.43 -41.19
N PRO A 481 18.52 -20.71 -42.40
CA PRO A 481 18.39 -22.07 -42.91
C PRO A 481 19.70 -22.60 -43.48
N LEU A 482 20.04 -23.83 -43.12
CA LEU A 482 20.99 -24.68 -43.86
C LEU A 482 20.22 -25.91 -44.33
N GLY A 483 19.93 -25.97 -45.63
CA GLY A 483 19.21 -27.09 -46.23
C GLY A 483 20.14 -28.27 -46.50
N LEU A 484 19.63 -29.47 -46.29
CA LEU A 484 20.09 -30.69 -46.96
C LEU A 484 18.88 -31.57 -47.26
N ALA A 485 18.95 -32.28 -48.39
CA ALA A 485 17.81 -32.89 -49.04
C ALA A 485 17.49 -34.33 -48.58
N GLU A 486 16.40 -34.84 -49.11
CA GLU A 486 15.69 -36.08 -48.80
C GLU A 486 16.54 -37.36 -48.92
N SER A 487 16.28 -38.34 -48.03
CA SER A 487 15.99 -39.70 -48.51
C SER A 487 15.09 -40.49 -47.53
N THR A 488 14.02 -41.02 -48.10
CA THR A 488 13.06 -42.05 -47.67
C THR A 488 13.37 -42.97 -46.47
N GLY A 489 12.32 -43.28 -45.68
CA GLY A 489 12.03 -44.67 -45.30
C GLY A 489 12.05 -45.04 -43.81
N THR A 490 10.88 -45.02 -43.16
CA THR A 490 10.46 -45.95 -42.08
C THR A 490 11.45 -46.33 -40.95
N ALA A 491 11.52 -45.53 -39.88
CA ALA A 491 11.70 -45.99 -38.49
C ALA A 491 11.56 -44.82 -37.48
N VAL A 492 10.36 -44.55 -36.96
CA VAL A 492 10.12 -43.46 -35.98
C VAL A 492 9.73 -44.03 -34.62
N ALA A 493 10.71 -44.49 -33.84
CA ALA A 493 10.57 -44.76 -32.39
C ALA A 493 11.92 -44.97 -31.64
N SER A 494 13.01 -44.24 -31.98
CA SER A 494 14.27 -44.33 -31.20
C SER A 494 15.25 -43.15 -31.33
N ALA A 495 15.18 -42.33 -32.38
CA ALA A 495 16.20 -41.31 -32.66
C ALA A 495 16.26 -40.12 -31.67
N ALA A 496 15.16 -39.81 -30.97
CA ALA A 496 15.05 -38.60 -30.14
C ALA A 496 16.02 -38.59 -28.93
N ALA A 497 16.23 -39.74 -28.28
CA ALA A 497 17.14 -39.85 -27.13
C ALA A 497 18.62 -39.64 -27.53
N THR A 498 19.01 -40.13 -28.71
CA THR A 498 20.38 -40.05 -29.21
C THR A 498 20.73 -38.63 -29.68
N ALA A 499 19.78 -37.93 -30.29
CA ALA A 499 19.96 -36.54 -30.72
C ALA A 499 20.16 -35.58 -29.52
N VAL A 500 19.38 -35.75 -28.44
CA VAL A 500 19.53 -34.95 -27.20
C VAL A 500 20.89 -35.17 -26.56
N LYS A 501 21.42 -36.40 -26.57
CA LYS A 501 22.78 -36.68 -26.08
C LYS A 501 23.86 -36.04 -26.96
N ALA A 502 23.76 -36.16 -28.28
CA ALA A 502 24.72 -35.56 -29.20
C ALA A 502 24.78 -34.02 -29.09
N VAL A 503 23.63 -33.35 -28.99
CA VAL A 503 23.58 -31.88 -28.79
C VAL A 503 24.15 -31.50 -27.42
N ARG A 504 23.85 -32.25 -26.36
CA ARG A 504 24.42 -32.03 -25.02
C ARG A 504 25.95 -32.16 -25.02
N ASP A 505 26.47 -33.23 -25.62
CA ASP A 505 27.92 -33.52 -25.61
C ASP A 505 28.70 -32.50 -26.49
N VAL A 506 28.11 -32.02 -27.59
CA VAL A 506 28.69 -30.93 -28.42
C VAL A 506 28.66 -29.59 -27.67
N CYS A 507 27.55 -29.22 -27.01
CA CYS A 507 27.46 -27.97 -26.25
C CYS A 507 28.44 -27.95 -25.06
N VAL A 508 28.62 -29.06 -24.35
CA VAL A 508 29.60 -29.18 -23.26
C VAL A 508 31.04 -29.11 -23.78
N SER A 509 31.33 -29.72 -24.93
CA SER A 509 32.63 -29.65 -25.60
C SER A 509 33.02 -28.22 -26.01
N VAL A 510 32.10 -27.48 -26.67
CA VAL A 510 32.38 -26.11 -27.16
C VAL A 510 32.56 -25.10 -26.01
N VAL A 511 31.80 -25.24 -24.92
CA VAL A 511 31.87 -24.35 -23.75
C VAL A 511 33.14 -24.55 -22.92
N THR A 512 33.76 -25.74 -22.96
CA THR A 512 34.93 -26.08 -22.13
C THR A 512 36.28 -26.01 -22.85
N SER A 513 36.31 -25.91 -24.18
CA SER A 513 37.55 -26.05 -24.99
C SER A 513 38.07 -24.76 -25.64
N THR A 514 37.42 -23.60 -25.48
CA THR A 514 37.90 -22.33 -26.06
C THR A 514 37.94 -21.16 -25.06
N PRO A 515 38.93 -20.24 -25.16
CA PRO A 515 39.05 -19.09 -24.26
C PRO A 515 37.85 -18.12 -24.24
N GLY A 516 36.92 -18.22 -25.21
CA GLY A 516 35.72 -17.39 -25.28
C GLY A 516 34.59 -17.77 -24.30
N GLY A 517 34.61 -18.98 -23.73
CA GLY A 517 33.51 -19.50 -22.91
C GLY A 517 33.13 -18.62 -21.70
N LEU A 518 34.12 -17.95 -21.10
CA LEU A 518 33.91 -17.07 -19.94
C LEU A 518 33.11 -15.78 -20.27
N HIS A 519 33.16 -15.31 -21.52
CA HIS A 519 32.34 -14.17 -21.94
C HIS A 519 30.87 -14.54 -22.16
N LEU A 520 30.59 -15.78 -22.60
CA LEU A 520 29.22 -16.26 -22.75
C LEU A 520 28.55 -16.46 -21.38
N VAL A 521 29.28 -16.95 -20.37
CA VAL A 521 28.77 -17.08 -18.99
C VAL A 521 28.41 -15.72 -18.41
N ARG A 522 29.25 -14.69 -18.56
CA ARG A 522 28.91 -13.31 -18.14
C ARG A 522 27.70 -12.76 -18.90
N PHE A 523 27.66 -12.89 -20.23
CA PHE A 523 26.53 -12.42 -21.04
C PHE A 523 25.19 -13.06 -20.62
N VAL A 524 25.20 -14.33 -20.22
CA VAL A 524 24.02 -15.05 -19.70
C VAL A 524 23.66 -14.63 -18.27
N GLN A 525 24.63 -14.30 -17.42
CA GLN A 525 24.38 -13.75 -16.09
C GLN A 525 23.78 -12.32 -16.14
N ASP A 526 24.25 -11.50 -17.09
CA ASP A 526 23.80 -10.12 -17.25
C ASP A 526 22.43 -9.99 -17.97
N ASN A 527 21.91 -11.07 -18.60
CA ASN A 527 20.68 -11.04 -19.41
C ASN A 527 19.73 -12.22 -19.11
N PRO A 528 19.04 -12.25 -17.95
CA PRO A 528 18.19 -13.37 -17.52
C PRO A 528 16.96 -13.64 -18.41
N GLY A 529 16.64 -12.76 -19.36
CA GLY A 529 15.60 -13.00 -20.37
C GLY A 529 15.93 -14.14 -21.35
N VAL A 530 17.22 -14.38 -21.63
CA VAL A 530 17.67 -15.39 -22.62
C VAL A 530 17.43 -16.82 -22.13
N LEU A 531 17.54 -17.06 -20.82
CA LEU A 531 17.36 -18.38 -20.20
C LEU A 531 15.90 -18.86 -20.20
N ARG A 532 14.93 -17.93 -20.20
CA ARG A 532 13.49 -18.26 -20.16
C ARG A 532 13.00 -18.94 -21.45
N VAL A 533 13.59 -18.64 -22.60
CA VAL A 533 13.18 -19.24 -23.88
C VAL A 533 13.70 -20.69 -24.02
N ALA A 534 14.87 -21.00 -23.46
CA ALA A 534 15.49 -22.32 -23.59
C ALA A 534 14.86 -23.39 -22.68
N ALA A 535 14.46 -23.03 -21.45
CA ALA A 535 13.91 -23.99 -20.49
C ALA A 535 12.47 -24.45 -20.85
N SER A 536 11.66 -23.57 -21.44
CA SER A 536 10.24 -23.82 -21.69
C SER A 536 9.95 -24.88 -22.76
N ALA A 537 10.88 -25.12 -23.70
CA ALA A 537 10.68 -26.09 -24.78
C ALA A 537 10.76 -27.56 -24.31
N VAL A 538 11.43 -27.85 -23.19
CA VAL A 538 11.68 -29.23 -22.73
C VAL A 538 10.52 -29.79 -21.91
N ALA A 539 9.79 -28.96 -21.17
CA ALA A 539 8.70 -29.40 -20.30
C ALA A 539 7.45 -29.86 -21.08
N VAL A 540 7.13 -29.20 -22.20
CA VAL A 540 5.86 -29.43 -22.94
C VAL A 540 5.80 -30.80 -23.63
N VAL A 541 6.95 -31.32 -24.08
CA VAL A 541 7.01 -32.66 -24.72
C VAL A 541 6.90 -33.79 -23.69
N GLY A 542 7.33 -33.57 -22.45
CA GLY A 542 7.28 -34.58 -21.37
C GLY A 542 5.86 -34.87 -20.88
N VAL A 543 4.99 -33.86 -20.82
CA VAL A 543 3.63 -33.99 -20.27
C VAL A 543 2.66 -34.71 -21.22
N VAL A 544 2.85 -34.57 -22.54
CA VAL A 544 1.98 -35.20 -23.55
C VAL A 544 2.23 -36.72 -23.68
N LEU A 545 3.42 -37.21 -23.33
CA LEU A 545 3.72 -38.64 -23.37
C LEU A 545 3.25 -39.42 -22.13
N ALA A 546 3.09 -38.74 -21.00
CA ALA A 546 2.76 -39.38 -19.71
C ALA A 546 1.27 -39.71 -19.53
N THR A 547 0.37 -39.09 -20.30
CA THR A 547 -1.09 -39.21 -20.12
C THR A 547 -1.75 -40.32 -20.96
N MET A 548 -1.00 -41.01 -21.83
CA MET A 548 -1.55 -42.06 -22.72
C MET A 548 -1.24 -43.52 -22.30
N THR A 549 -0.62 -43.76 -21.14
CA THR A 549 -0.26 -45.12 -20.68
C THR A 549 -0.85 -45.53 -19.32
N ALA A 550 -1.85 -44.81 -18.81
CA ALA A 550 -2.47 -45.06 -17.51
C ALA A 550 -4.00 -45.28 -17.59
N SER A 551 -4.42 -46.30 -18.36
CA SER A 551 -5.78 -46.84 -18.31
C SER A 551 -5.75 -48.31 -18.72
N GLY A 552 -5.95 -49.21 -17.75
CA GLY A 552 -5.87 -50.65 -18.00
C GLY A 552 -5.97 -51.50 -16.73
N ASN A 553 -7.19 -52.01 -16.49
CA ASN A 553 -7.55 -53.17 -15.68
C ASN A 553 -7.29 -53.16 -14.15
N HIS A 554 -8.38 -53.37 -13.40
CA HIS A 554 -8.34 -54.17 -12.17
C HIS A 554 -9.60 -55.05 -12.09
N GLU A 555 -9.39 -56.35 -11.89
CA GLU A 555 -10.44 -57.36 -11.70
C GLU A 555 -10.84 -57.51 -10.22
N GLN A 556 -11.96 -58.21 -9.99
CA GLN A 556 -12.58 -58.46 -8.69
C GLN A 556 -11.85 -59.51 -7.84
N ALA A 557 -12.01 -59.41 -6.51
CA ALA A 557 -12.08 -60.59 -5.62
C ALA A 557 -12.83 -60.25 -4.31
N ASP A 558 -13.73 -61.14 -3.90
CA ASP A 558 -14.55 -61.04 -2.67
C ASP A 558 -13.82 -61.52 -1.40
N ALA A 559 -14.26 -61.09 -0.20
CA ALA A 559 -14.83 -61.98 0.84
C ALA A 559 -14.95 -61.33 2.26
N LEU A 560 -16.22 -61.07 2.65
CA LEU A 560 -16.93 -61.21 3.95
C LEU A 560 -16.26 -61.09 5.37
N PRO A 561 -17.04 -60.69 6.41
CA PRO A 561 -16.57 -60.33 7.77
C PRO A 561 -16.76 -61.45 8.83
N PRO A 562 -16.52 -61.18 10.13
CA PRO A 562 -17.65 -60.88 11.03
C PRO A 562 -17.42 -59.76 12.08
N SER A 563 -18.41 -59.56 12.95
CA SER A 563 -18.61 -58.39 13.83
C SER A 563 -18.36 -58.73 15.34
N PRO A 564 -18.97 -58.12 16.39
CA PRO A 564 -18.22 -57.40 17.44
C PRO A 564 -18.36 -57.98 18.88
N ASP A 565 -18.03 -57.15 19.88
CA ASP A 565 -18.39 -57.16 21.32
C ASP A 565 -17.29 -57.48 22.34
N SER A 566 -17.04 -56.53 23.26
CA SER A 566 -17.33 -56.70 24.70
C SER A 566 -16.99 -55.45 25.55
N HIS A 567 -17.93 -55.06 26.42
CA HIS A 567 -17.72 -54.16 27.56
C HIS A 567 -17.18 -54.94 28.77
N VAL A 568 -16.27 -54.34 29.56
CA VAL A 568 -16.16 -54.41 31.06
C VAL A 568 -15.35 -53.14 31.45
N GLU A 569 -15.94 -52.09 32.00
CA GLU A 569 -16.35 -51.86 33.40
C GLU A 569 -15.19 -51.59 34.38
N ALA A 570 -15.33 -50.53 35.18
CA ALA A 570 -14.26 -49.96 35.99
C ALA A 570 -14.36 -50.36 37.46
N THR A 571 -13.21 -50.50 38.13
CA THR A 571 -13.08 -50.46 39.59
C THR A 571 -11.86 -49.64 39.97
N GLY A 572 -11.99 -48.79 40.99
CA GLY A 572 -10.89 -48.00 41.56
C GLY A 572 -10.78 -48.23 43.06
N VAL A 573 -9.60 -47.99 43.63
CA VAL A 573 -9.36 -47.95 45.09
C VAL A 573 -8.27 -46.90 45.39
N ASP A 574 -8.46 -46.19 46.52
CA ASP A 574 -7.54 -45.19 47.10
C ASP A 574 -6.16 -45.72 47.54
N GLY A 575 -5.23 -44.81 47.81
CA GLY A 575 -4.01 -45.11 48.60
C GLY A 575 -3.05 -43.93 48.75
N LYS A 576 -2.97 -43.32 49.94
CA LYS A 576 -2.19 -42.09 50.21
C LYS A 576 -1.12 -42.30 51.31
N ALA A 577 0.08 -41.75 51.08
CA ALA A 577 1.13 -41.34 52.05
C ALA A 577 2.00 -42.38 52.83
N GLY A 578 3.27 -42.52 52.39
CA GLY A 578 4.57 -42.54 53.14
C GLY A 578 4.77 -43.38 54.43
N PRO A 579 5.90 -43.21 55.18
CA PRO A 579 7.26 -42.70 54.85
C PRO A 579 8.34 -43.84 55.00
N THR A 580 9.68 -43.65 54.90
CA THR A 580 10.61 -43.24 56.00
C THR A 580 12.10 -43.35 55.56
N THR A 581 12.99 -42.64 56.25
CA THR A 581 14.48 -42.43 56.14
C THR A 581 15.43 -43.64 56.00
N THR A 582 16.69 -43.43 55.55
CA THR A 582 17.95 -43.42 56.40
C THR A 582 19.31 -43.42 55.62
N THR A 583 20.09 -42.35 55.80
CA THR A 583 21.56 -42.19 56.03
C THR A 583 22.61 -43.28 55.68
N THR A 584 23.71 -42.92 54.98
CA THR A 584 25.15 -42.91 55.47
C THR A 584 26.18 -42.53 54.37
N ALA A 585 27.42 -42.19 54.76
CA ALA A 585 28.42 -41.49 53.93
C ALA A 585 29.87 -42.04 54.07
N ARG A 586 30.80 -41.68 53.16
CA ARG A 586 32.22 -41.38 53.51
C ARG A 586 33.07 -40.69 52.42
N VAL A 587 34.21 -40.14 52.89
CA VAL A 587 35.22 -39.24 52.28
C VAL A 587 36.56 -40.02 52.08
N PRO A 588 37.48 -39.60 51.17
CA PRO A 588 38.78 -39.06 51.63
C PRO A 588 39.37 -37.89 50.79
N ASP A 589 40.25 -37.11 51.43
CA ASP A 589 40.94 -35.87 50.97
C ASP A 589 42.25 -36.06 50.15
N GLY A 590 42.86 -34.97 49.63
CA GLY A 590 44.18 -35.06 48.96
C GLY A 590 44.92 -33.81 48.38
N VAL A 591 45.09 -32.72 49.15
CA VAL A 591 46.29 -31.80 49.20
C VAL A 591 47.07 -31.33 47.93
N ALA A 592 47.21 -30.00 47.71
CA ALA A 592 48.50 -29.26 47.51
C ALA A 592 48.34 -27.73 47.25
N LEU A 593 49.36 -26.92 47.59
CA LEU A 593 49.52 -25.45 47.47
C LEU A 593 50.97 -25.13 46.96
N PRO A 594 51.49 -23.88 46.98
CA PRO A 594 51.19 -22.62 46.25
C PRO A 594 52.43 -22.27 45.34
N PRO A 595 52.94 -21.03 45.11
CA PRO A 595 52.43 -19.64 45.20
C PRO A 595 52.72 -18.78 43.92
N GLY A 596 52.41 -17.47 43.95
CA GLY A 596 52.93 -16.47 42.99
C GLY A 596 52.23 -15.08 43.03
N SER A 597 52.82 -14.10 43.73
CA SER A 597 52.41 -12.67 43.78
C SER A 597 52.71 -11.95 42.44
N THR A 598 52.27 -10.74 42.06
CA THR A 598 51.77 -9.48 42.70
C THR A 598 51.05 -8.68 41.56
N THR A 599 50.20 -7.65 41.71
CA THR A 599 50.47 -6.29 42.23
C THR A 599 49.17 -5.46 42.28
N THR A 600 49.10 -4.49 43.19
CA THR A 600 47.97 -3.58 43.49
C THR A 600 47.80 -2.43 42.48
N THR A 601 46.60 -1.85 42.35
CA THR A 601 46.32 -0.41 42.60
C THR A 601 44.81 -0.14 42.58
N THR A 602 44.27 0.35 43.71
CA THR A 602 42.90 0.88 43.83
C THR A 602 43.00 2.36 44.20
N VAL A 603 42.25 3.24 43.55
CA VAL A 603 42.15 4.66 43.93
C VAL A 603 40.69 5.00 44.17
N THR A 604 40.40 5.48 45.38
CA THR A 604 39.13 6.06 45.80
C THR A 604 39.30 7.57 45.87
N THR A 605 38.35 8.37 45.35
CA THR A 605 38.25 9.80 45.68
C THR A 605 36.79 10.26 45.67
N THR A 606 36.51 11.31 46.44
CA THR A 606 35.20 11.60 47.04
C THR A 606 34.71 13.00 46.64
N MET A 607 33.42 13.27 46.88
CA MET A 607 32.75 14.61 46.84
C MET A 607 32.48 15.14 45.41
N THR A 608 31.49 16.03 45.16
CA THR A 608 30.80 16.95 46.07
C THR A 608 29.38 17.26 45.58
N ALA A 609 28.41 17.41 46.49
CA ALA A 609 27.10 17.98 46.16
C ALA A 609 27.15 19.52 46.31
N GLY A 610 26.77 20.25 45.25
CA GLY A 610 26.80 21.72 45.22
C GLY A 610 25.41 22.33 45.37
N THR A 611 25.12 22.89 46.54
CA THR A 611 23.91 23.68 46.80
C THR A 611 24.05 25.09 46.23
N SER A 612 23.00 25.64 45.61
CA SER A 612 22.78 27.09 45.53
C SER A 612 21.29 27.40 45.41
N ALA A 613 20.87 28.44 46.10
CA ALA A 613 19.47 28.77 46.35
C ALA A 613 19.11 30.16 45.84
N ASN A 614 17.82 30.40 45.59
CA ASN A 614 17.04 31.65 45.79
C ASN A 614 15.79 31.65 44.87
N ARG A 615 14.63 32.26 45.19
CA ARG A 615 14.10 32.80 46.47
C ARG A 615 12.66 33.33 46.25
N ALA A 616 11.68 32.83 47.03
CA ALA A 616 10.33 33.42 47.28
C ALA A 616 9.43 33.66 46.03
N THR A 617 8.09 33.76 46.09
CA THR A 617 7.05 33.87 47.14
C THR A 617 5.91 32.87 46.81
N GLY A 618 5.02 32.39 47.69
CA GLY A 618 4.45 32.94 48.94
C GLY A 618 2.94 33.18 48.74
N ILE A 619 2.11 32.89 49.76
CA ILE A 619 0.62 32.79 49.76
C ILE A 619 0.12 31.41 49.25
N GLY A 620 -0.70 30.63 49.95
CA GLY A 620 -1.23 30.75 51.33
C GLY A 620 -2.75 30.58 51.43
N ALA A 621 -3.23 29.36 51.70
CA ALA A 621 -4.60 29.08 52.15
C ALA A 621 -4.61 27.79 53.00
N ASP A 622 -5.49 27.76 54.01
CA ASP A 622 -5.50 26.85 55.16
C ASP A 622 -6.34 25.57 54.89
N PRO A 623 -6.00 24.38 55.44
CA PRO A 623 -6.83 23.19 55.31
C PRO A 623 -7.78 23.02 56.50
N GLN A 624 -9.09 22.90 56.25
CA GLN A 624 -10.02 22.44 57.29
C GLN A 624 -9.83 20.95 57.57
N HIS A 625 -9.56 20.64 58.84
CA HIS A 625 -9.87 19.33 59.42
C HIS A 625 -11.35 18.99 59.17
N ASP A 626 -11.61 17.72 58.82
CA ASP A 626 -12.80 17.05 59.35
C ASP A 626 -12.46 15.61 59.78
N GLN A 627 -13.22 15.09 60.73
CA GLN A 627 -12.79 13.97 61.58
C GLN A 627 -13.32 12.60 61.13
N ASP A 628 -12.37 11.67 61.02
CA ASP A 628 -12.37 10.37 61.71
C ASP A 628 -13.73 9.68 61.98
N GLN A 629 -14.06 8.67 61.16
CA GLN A 629 -14.83 7.52 61.62
C GLN A 629 -14.13 6.22 61.22
N GLY A 630 -13.51 5.57 62.21
CA GLY A 630 -12.81 4.31 62.01
C GLY A 630 -13.72 3.14 61.64
N HIS A 631 -13.28 2.36 60.67
CA HIS A 631 -13.69 0.96 60.51
C HIS A 631 -12.49 0.04 60.78
N ARG A 632 -12.73 -1.03 61.53
CA ARG A 632 -11.71 -2.01 61.91
C ARG A 632 -11.21 -2.72 60.66
N GLY A 633 -9.90 -2.64 60.39
CA GLY A 633 -9.28 -3.39 59.32
C GLY A 633 -9.21 -4.89 59.66
N ASP A 634 -9.79 -5.71 58.79
CA ASP A 634 -9.33 -7.09 58.59
C ASP A 634 -7.88 -7.06 58.06
N PRO A 635 -7.07 -8.10 58.31
CA PRO A 635 -5.72 -8.20 57.74
C PRO A 635 -5.81 -8.32 56.22
N GLY A 636 -5.51 -7.23 55.53
CA GLY A 636 -5.74 -7.08 54.10
C GLY A 636 -5.14 -8.21 53.26
N THR A 637 -5.99 -8.79 52.42
CA THR A 637 -5.58 -9.46 51.18
C THR A 637 -4.53 -8.61 50.47
N GLY A 638 -3.43 -9.24 50.03
CA GLY A 638 -2.40 -8.55 49.24
C GLY A 638 -2.99 -7.85 48.01
N PRO A 639 -2.29 -6.85 47.45
CA PRO A 639 -2.82 -6.03 46.36
C PRO A 639 -3.27 -6.94 45.22
N THR A 640 -4.59 -7.00 44.99
CA THR A 640 -5.16 -7.61 43.81
C THR A 640 -4.66 -6.81 42.63
N THR A 641 -3.65 -7.34 41.92
CA THR A 641 -3.13 -6.76 40.69
C THR A 641 -4.29 -6.62 39.72
N GLU A 642 -4.77 -5.38 39.53
CA GLU A 642 -5.81 -5.15 38.55
C GLU A 642 -5.29 -5.59 37.18
N PRO A 643 -6.10 -6.28 36.38
CA PRO A 643 -5.64 -6.84 35.13
C PRO A 643 -5.26 -5.71 34.16
N VAL A 644 -3.98 -5.66 33.79
CA VAL A 644 -3.46 -4.64 32.86
C VAL A 644 -4.27 -4.66 31.55
N PRO A 645 -4.88 -3.53 31.15
CA PRO A 645 -5.62 -3.43 29.89
C PRO A 645 -4.74 -3.79 28.69
N ALA A 646 -5.35 -4.37 27.65
CA ALA A 646 -4.66 -4.65 26.40
C ALA A 646 -4.11 -3.36 25.80
N THR A 647 -2.81 -3.34 25.50
CA THR A 647 -2.12 -2.18 24.92
C THR A 647 -1.11 -2.65 23.88
N TRP A 648 -0.86 -1.82 22.89
CA TRP A 648 -0.03 -2.16 21.74
C TRP A 648 0.43 -0.93 20.99
N GLY A 649 1.51 -1.06 20.24
CA GLY A 649 1.96 -0.05 19.29
C GLY A 649 2.92 -0.65 18.29
N PHE A 650 2.90 -0.17 17.05
CA PHE A 650 3.91 -0.53 16.06
C PHE A 650 4.52 0.70 15.42
N ALA A 651 5.77 0.55 14.99
CA ALA A 651 6.56 1.60 14.39
C ALA A 651 7.54 1.03 13.36
N ARG A 652 7.90 1.87 12.39
CA ARG A 652 9.02 1.65 11.48
C ARG A 652 10.08 2.70 11.76
N VAL A 653 11.33 2.28 11.90
CA VAL A 653 12.49 3.18 11.92
C VAL A 653 13.22 3.01 10.61
N TRP A 654 13.31 4.09 9.85
CA TRP A 654 13.87 4.13 8.49
C TRP A 654 15.09 5.04 8.40
N TYR A 655 15.04 6.22 9.03
CA TYR A 655 16.16 7.17 9.05
C TYR A 655 17.17 6.81 10.14
N VAL A 656 17.80 5.64 9.99
CA VAL A 656 18.78 5.08 10.93
C VAL A 656 20.16 5.73 10.82
N ASP A 657 20.45 6.39 9.71
CA ASP A 657 21.73 7.05 9.37
C ASP A 657 21.89 8.47 9.94
N ARG A 658 20.94 8.93 10.77
CA ARG A 658 21.01 10.24 11.43
C ARG A 658 22.18 10.32 12.43
N PRO A 659 22.67 11.52 12.80
CA PRO A 659 23.76 11.66 13.76
C PRO A 659 23.48 11.00 15.12
N LEU A 660 24.53 10.45 15.74
CA LEU A 660 24.47 9.93 17.12
C LEU A 660 23.95 11.00 18.09
N GLY A 661 23.07 10.58 19.00
CA GLY A 661 22.38 11.44 19.96
C GLY A 661 21.16 12.19 19.38
N SER A 662 20.88 12.11 18.08
CA SER A 662 19.69 12.75 17.50
C SER A 662 18.41 11.96 17.75
N THR A 663 17.32 12.70 17.98
CA THR A 663 15.96 12.16 18.13
C THR A 663 15.05 12.75 17.05
N HIS A 664 14.16 11.93 16.48
CA HIS A 664 13.12 12.38 15.55
C HIS A 664 11.78 11.71 15.82
N ALA A 665 10.70 12.37 15.43
CA ALA A 665 9.37 11.79 15.44
C ALA A 665 9.21 10.81 14.26
N LEU A 666 8.63 9.64 14.53
CA LEU A 666 8.31 8.61 13.54
C LEU A 666 6.94 8.83 12.90
N SER A 667 6.15 9.78 13.43
CA SER A 667 4.82 10.13 12.92
C SER A 667 4.46 11.54 13.37
N GLY A 668 3.70 12.31 12.57
CA GLY A 668 3.17 13.63 12.96
C GLY A 668 3.27 14.66 11.83
N PRO A 669 2.80 15.91 12.03
CA PRO A 669 2.62 16.91 10.96
C PRO A 669 3.88 17.31 10.17
N GLY A 670 5.08 17.02 10.70
CA GLY A 670 6.36 17.29 10.05
C GLY A 670 7.11 16.03 9.57
N VAL A 671 6.49 14.85 9.64
CA VAL A 671 7.07 13.59 9.15
C VAL A 671 6.41 13.26 7.81
N PRO A 672 7.15 13.13 6.70
CA PRO A 672 6.57 12.79 5.41
C PRO A 672 5.76 11.49 5.51
N ASP A 673 4.49 11.54 5.11
CA ASP A 673 3.58 10.40 5.31
C ASP A 673 4.14 9.12 4.69
N ASN A 674 4.69 9.21 3.46
CA ASN A 674 5.32 8.11 2.73
C ASN A 674 6.53 7.45 3.42
N GLY A 675 7.11 8.06 4.46
CA GLY A 675 8.31 7.62 5.17
C GLY A 675 8.03 6.65 6.32
N GLU A 676 8.11 7.12 7.56
CA GLU A 676 7.91 6.32 8.78
C GLU A 676 6.45 6.40 9.28
N ALA A 677 5.75 7.50 8.98
CA ALA A 677 4.40 7.78 9.47
C ALA A 677 3.34 6.80 8.92
N ASN A 678 3.47 6.39 7.65
CA ASN A 678 2.67 5.32 7.03
C ASN A 678 2.88 3.92 7.62
N TRP A 679 3.75 3.76 8.62
CA TRP A 679 4.10 2.46 9.19
C TRP A 679 4.19 2.52 10.72
N THR A 680 3.57 3.54 11.31
CA THR A 680 3.67 3.85 12.74
C THR A 680 2.31 4.21 13.30
N TYR A 681 1.77 3.37 14.19
CA TYR A 681 0.41 3.53 14.73
C TYR A 681 0.24 2.86 16.10
N GLY A 682 -0.69 3.41 16.89
CA GLY A 682 -1.07 2.92 18.20
C GLY A 682 -2.07 3.86 18.90
N PRO A 683 -2.47 3.55 20.14
CA PRO A 683 -3.40 4.32 20.97
C PRO A 683 -3.12 5.83 21.05
N TRP A 684 -1.87 6.27 20.96
CA TRP A 684 -1.52 7.70 20.89
C TRP A 684 -2.15 8.46 19.73
N ARG A 685 -2.54 7.78 18.64
CA ARG A 685 -3.33 8.36 17.52
C ARG A 685 -4.84 8.19 17.68
N MET A 686 -5.29 7.38 18.63
CA MET A 686 -6.72 7.11 18.88
C MET A 686 -7.31 7.99 19.99
N SER A 687 -6.49 8.69 20.76
CA SER A 687 -6.94 9.69 21.73
C SER A 687 -7.21 11.06 21.09
N SER A 688 -8.13 11.83 21.65
CA SER A 688 -8.38 13.23 21.30
C SER A 688 -8.21 14.11 22.54
N PRO A 689 -7.18 14.98 22.62
CA PRO A 689 -6.10 15.14 21.64
C PRO A 689 -5.17 13.89 21.57
N PRO A 690 -4.36 13.74 20.50
CA PRO A 690 -3.34 12.70 20.42
C PRO A 690 -2.37 12.78 21.59
N ALA A 691 -2.02 11.63 22.19
CA ALA A 691 -1.16 11.55 23.38
C ALA A 691 0.33 11.83 23.12
N GLY A 692 0.65 12.42 21.96
CA GLY A 692 2.00 12.71 21.50
C GLY A 692 2.35 11.98 20.20
N HIS A 693 3.65 11.92 19.92
CA HIS A 693 4.18 11.25 18.73
C HIS A 693 5.31 10.29 19.14
N PRO A 694 5.34 9.07 18.60
CA PRO A 694 6.44 8.15 18.83
C PRO A 694 7.72 8.70 18.22
N THR A 695 8.84 8.44 18.89
CA THR A 695 10.15 8.94 18.49
C THR A 695 11.16 7.80 18.40
N ALA A 696 12.18 7.99 17.56
CA ALA A 696 13.40 7.20 17.58
C ALA A 696 14.59 8.11 17.92
N THR A 697 15.50 7.60 18.74
CA THR A 697 16.78 8.22 19.05
C THR A 697 17.91 7.30 18.62
N HIS A 698 18.88 7.80 17.84
CA HIS A 698 20.08 7.05 17.50
C HIS A 698 21.08 7.15 18.67
N VAL A 699 21.24 6.07 19.44
CA VAL A 699 22.00 6.07 20.71
C VAL A 699 23.48 5.73 20.49
N ALA A 700 23.74 4.71 19.69
CA ALA A 700 25.06 4.25 19.26
C ALA A 700 24.89 3.54 17.91
N VAL A 701 25.98 3.28 17.18
CA VAL A 701 25.89 2.54 15.89
C VAL A 701 25.19 1.20 16.11
N GLY A 702 24.14 0.95 15.34
CA GLY A 702 23.25 -0.19 15.47
C GLY A 702 22.34 -0.18 16.69
N VAL A 703 22.24 0.92 17.45
CA VAL A 703 21.42 1.01 18.67
C VAL A 703 20.46 2.18 18.59
N HIS A 704 19.17 1.86 18.47
CA HIS A 704 18.09 2.84 18.42
C HIS A 704 17.16 2.69 19.61
N ARG A 705 16.80 3.82 20.24
CA ARG A 705 15.78 3.88 21.29
C ARG A 705 14.47 4.38 20.72
N VAL A 706 13.44 3.54 20.72
CA VAL A 706 12.09 3.87 20.26
C VAL A 706 11.21 4.18 21.48
N ARG A 707 10.53 5.32 21.49
CA ARG A 707 9.54 5.69 22.52
C ARG A 707 8.15 5.63 21.88
N LEU A 708 7.25 4.84 22.45
CA LEU A 708 5.85 4.71 22.04
C LEU A 708 4.94 5.39 23.09
N PRO A 709 4.22 6.48 22.75
CA PRO A 709 3.48 7.24 23.75
C PRO A 709 2.22 6.53 24.22
N ALA A 710 1.87 6.68 25.50
CA ALA A 710 0.59 6.20 26.06
C ALA A 710 0.27 4.71 25.81
N VAL A 711 1.30 3.86 25.72
CA VAL A 711 1.15 2.39 25.60
C VAL A 711 1.89 1.60 26.67
N GLY A 712 2.60 2.27 27.59
CA GLY A 712 3.46 1.60 28.57
C GLY A 712 2.68 0.67 29.49
N ALA A 713 3.09 -0.59 29.57
CA ALA A 713 2.51 -1.59 30.46
C ALA A 713 3.61 -2.48 31.11
N PRO A 714 3.37 -3.03 32.31
CA PRO A 714 4.33 -3.93 32.94
C PRO A 714 4.57 -5.18 32.06
N GLY A 715 5.82 -5.36 31.60
CA GLY A 715 6.22 -6.50 30.78
C GLY A 715 5.81 -6.38 29.31
N GLY A 716 5.26 -7.46 28.73
CA GLY A 716 4.82 -7.51 27.33
C GLY A 716 5.74 -8.28 26.39
N SER A 717 5.50 -8.14 25.09
CA SER A 717 6.29 -8.73 24.00
C SER A 717 6.62 -7.68 22.96
N VAL A 718 7.92 -7.56 22.62
CA VAL A 718 8.40 -6.77 21.48
C VAL A 718 8.86 -7.70 20.37
N GLN A 719 8.23 -7.64 19.20
CA GLN A 719 8.71 -8.28 17.98
C GLN A 719 9.45 -7.24 17.13
N VAL A 720 10.66 -7.59 16.67
CA VAL A 720 11.48 -6.74 15.78
C VAL A 720 11.84 -7.53 14.53
N THR A 721 11.83 -6.85 13.39
CA THR A 721 12.19 -7.47 12.10
C THR A 721 12.94 -6.47 11.25
N ILE A 722 14.11 -6.86 10.75
CA ILE A 722 14.92 -6.04 9.85
C ILE A 722 14.19 -5.76 8.53
N GLN A 723 14.36 -4.54 8.01
CA GLN A 723 13.99 -4.16 6.65
C GLN A 723 15.24 -4.02 5.75
N ASP A 724 15.60 -5.08 5.02
CA ASP A 724 16.76 -5.12 4.12
C ASP A 724 16.42 -4.65 2.69
N TYR A 725 16.15 -3.34 2.56
CA TYR A 725 15.79 -2.72 1.28
C TYR A 725 16.89 -2.80 0.21
N ALA A 726 18.15 -2.90 0.63
CA ALA A 726 19.28 -2.97 -0.28
C ALA A 726 19.29 -4.26 -1.12
N ALA A 727 18.67 -5.34 -0.62
CA ALA A 727 18.51 -6.62 -1.31
C ALA A 727 17.69 -6.56 -2.63
N TRP A 728 17.03 -5.42 -2.89
CA TRP A 728 16.21 -5.14 -4.07
C TRP A 728 16.87 -4.18 -5.08
N GLY A 729 18.02 -3.57 -4.76
CA GLY A 729 18.73 -2.63 -5.65
C GLY A 729 18.62 -1.14 -5.25
N GLY A 730 18.51 -0.85 -3.96
CA GLY A 730 18.56 0.52 -3.42
C GLY A 730 19.95 1.17 -3.45
N VAL A 731 20.02 2.44 -3.07
CA VAL A 731 21.25 3.27 -3.07
C VAL A 731 22.24 2.85 -1.96
N THR A 732 21.74 2.18 -0.92
CA THR A 732 22.54 1.66 0.20
C THR A 732 23.17 0.31 -0.20
N PRO A 733 24.45 0.03 0.12
CA PRO A 733 25.07 -1.26 -0.18
C PRO A 733 24.31 -2.44 0.44
N TYR A 734 24.08 -3.49 -0.34
CA TYR A 734 23.46 -4.73 0.13
C TYR A 734 24.31 -5.39 1.23
N ARG A 735 23.67 -5.65 2.37
CA ARG A 735 24.27 -6.33 3.53
C ARG A 735 23.44 -7.58 3.86
N PRO A 736 23.66 -8.70 3.13
CA PRO A 736 22.95 -9.95 3.38
C PRO A 736 23.12 -10.40 4.84
N GLY A 737 22.06 -10.95 5.40
CA GLY A 737 22.08 -11.61 6.71
C GLY A 737 22.20 -10.69 7.93
N GLY A 738 21.86 -9.41 7.80
CA GLY A 738 21.67 -8.54 8.98
C GLY A 738 20.46 -8.95 9.82
N SER A 739 20.45 -8.57 11.09
CA SER A 739 19.33 -8.80 12.02
C SER A 739 19.14 -7.61 12.97
N CYS A 740 17.92 -7.46 13.48
CA CYS A 740 17.59 -6.49 14.52
C CYS A 740 16.74 -7.17 15.60
N GLN A 741 17.02 -6.87 16.87
CA GLN A 741 16.39 -7.48 18.04
C GLN A 741 16.20 -6.44 19.17
N PRO A 742 15.20 -6.58 20.06
CA PRO A 742 15.15 -5.83 21.29
C PRO A 742 16.39 -6.13 22.14
N ARG A 743 17.09 -5.08 22.57
CA ARG A 743 18.06 -5.16 23.67
C ARG A 743 17.35 -5.25 25.02
N GLY A 744 16.19 -4.61 25.12
CA GLY A 744 15.29 -4.60 26.27
C GLY A 744 14.21 -3.52 26.09
N TRP A 745 13.19 -3.54 26.93
CA TRP A 745 12.15 -2.51 26.98
C TRP A 745 11.73 -2.23 28.42
N TYR A 746 11.17 -1.05 28.66
CA TYR A 746 10.69 -0.61 29.97
C TYR A 746 9.69 0.55 29.84
N GLN A 747 8.79 0.65 30.83
CA GLN A 747 7.88 1.78 30.96
C GLN A 747 8.63 3.06 31.40
N ASP A 748 8.34 4.19 30.76
CA ASP A 748 8.72 5.53 31.22
C ASP A 748 7.46 6.40 31.37
N GLY A 749 6.87 6.37 32.56
CA GLY A 749 5.56 6.98 32.83
C GLY A 749 4.44 6.23 32.12
N ALA A 750 3.74 6.92 31.21
CA ALA A 750 2.69 6.32 30.37
C ALA A 750 3.22 5.70 29.07
N ASP A 751 4.51 5.88 28.77
CA ASP A 751 5.12 5.51 27.49
C ASP A 751 5.89 4.20 27.63
N GLU A 752 6.01 3.46 26.52
CA GLU A 752 6.93 2.31 26.45
C GLU A 752 8.22 2.73 25.74
N VAL A 753 9.37 2.39 26.31
CA VAL A 753 10.69 2.67 25.74
C VAL A 753 11.35 1.34 25.38
N ILE A 754 11.65 1.15 24.10
CA ILE A 754 12.33 -0.04 23.58
C ILE A 754 13.71 0.35 23.06
N ASP A 755 14.76 -0.29 23.58
CA ASP A 755 16.09 -0.25 22.98
C ASP A 755 16.23 -1.40 21.98
N VAL A 756 16.56 -1.10 20.73
CA VAL A 756 16.76 -2.06 19.64
C VAL A 756 18.24 -2.10 19.25
N LEU A 757 18.79 -3.31 19.11
CA LEU A 757 20.11 -3.58 18.57
C LEU A 757 19.99 -4.20 17.17
N CYS A 758 20.62 -3.58 16.18
CA CYS A 758 20.81 -4.10 14.83
C CYS A 758 22.28 -4.47 14.60
N SER A 759 22.51 -5.58 13.91
CA SER A 759 23.84 -6.14 13.64
C SER A 759 23.93 -6.75 12.25
N ASP A 760 25.12 -6.71 11.66
CA ASP A 760 25.41 -7.43 10.43
C ASP A 760 25.59 -8.93 10.68
N LEU A 761 25.79 -9.68 9.59
CA LEU A 761 26.01 -11.13 9.62
C LEU A 761 27.19 -11.56 10.50
N ALA A 762 28.19 -10.70 10.74
CA ALA A 762 29.31 -11.01 11.63
C ALA A 762 28.99 -10.69 13.11
N GLY A 763 27.78 -10.21 13.41
CA GLY A 763 27.38 -9.72 14.72
C GLY A 763 27.91 -8.32 15.05
N THR A 764 28.44 -7.58 14.08
CA THR A 764 28.93 -6.21 14.30
C THR A 764 27.74 -5.26 14.32
N PRO A 765 27.61 -4.35 15.31
CA PRO A 765 26.53 -3.36 15.32
C PRO A 765 26.54 -2.48 14.07
N VAL A 766 25.38 -2.32 13.42
CA VAL A 766 25.21 -1.51 12.19
C VAL A 766 23.84 -0.87 12.14
N ASP A 767 23.78 0.34 11.59
CA ASP A 767 22.52 1.08 11.38
C ASP A 767 21.73 0.44 10.23
N GLN A 768 20.63 -0.22 10.54
CA GLN A 768 19.75 -0.88 9.56
C GLN A 768 18.28 -0.60 9.87
N PRO A 769 17.44 -0.26 8.88
CA PRO A 769 16.01 -0.04 9.10
C PRO A 769 15.30 -1.27 9.65
N PHE A 770 14.26 -1.06 10.45
CA PHE A 770 13.49 -2.15 11.06
C PHE A 770 12.02 -1.79 11.34
N PHE A 771 11.22 -2.84 11.48
CA PHE A 771 9.89 -2.83 12.05
C PHE A 771 9.92 -3.26 13.50
N LEU A 772 9.06 -2.64 14.31
CA LEU A 772 8.86 -2.95 15.72
C LEU A 772 7.36 -3.03 16.02
N ARG A 773 6.95 -4.04 16.80
CA ARG A 773 5.60 -4.15 17.38
C ARG A 773 5.71 -4.52 18.86
N TYR A 774 5.24 -3.64 19.72
CA TYR A 774 5.02 -3.91 21.14
C TYR A 774 3.57 -4.32 21.37
N THR A 775 3.34 -5.33 22.22
CA THR A 775 2.01 -5.70 22.72
C THR A 775 2.10 -6.16 24.17
N ALA A 776 1.13 -5.77 25.01
CA ALA A 776 1.07 -6.14 26.42
C ALA A 776 -0.39 -6.15 26.94
N GLY A 777 -0.54 -6.52 28.21
CA GLY A 777 -1.85 -6.65 28.85
C GLY A 777 -2.66 -7.87 28.36
N ARG A 778 -3.92 -7.93 28.76
CA ARG A 778 -4.82 -9.06 28.47
C ARG A 778 -4.89 -9.42 26.98
N ALA A 779 -5.06 -10.72 26.72
CA ALA A 779 -5.37 -11.26 25.40
C ALA A 779 -6.49 -12.31 25.50
N THR A 780 -7.32 -12.40 24.45
CA THR A 780 -8.26 -13.50 24.24
C THR A 780 -7.50 -14.80 24.01
N GLY A 781 -8.08 -15.96 24.36
CA GLY A 781 -7.40 -17.27 24.27
C GLY A 781 -6.94 -17.71 22.87
N ALA A 782 -7.21 -16.91 21.83
CA ALA A 782 -6.73 -17.08 20.47
C ALA A 782 -5.47 -16.24 20.16
N ARG A 783 -4.90 -15.52 21.15
CA ARG A 783 -3.60 -14.83 21.09
C ARG A 783 -2.87 -15.06 22.41
N GLY A 784 -1.55 -15.11 22.36
CA GLY A 784 -0.74 -15.00 23.56
C GLY A 784 0.68 -14.57 23.27
N PHE A 785 1.48 -14.41 24.32
CA PHE A 785 2.91 -14.23 24.22
C PHE A 785 3.63 -14.79 25.44
N VAL A 786 4.92 -15.08 25.26
CA VAL A 786 5.88 -15.36 26.33
C VAL A 786 7.16 -14.55 26.09
N PHE A 787 7.80 -14.12 27.16
CA PHE A 787 9.14 -13.55 27.20
C PHE A 787 9.93 -14.37 28.23
N ASP A 788 10.88 -15.17 27.74
CA ASP A 788 11.80 -15.93 28.59
C ASP A 788 13.03 -15.06 28.86
N ASP A 789 13.14 -14.58 30.10
CA ASP A 789 14.28 -13.80 30.61
C ASP A 789 15.36 -14.67 31.28
N GLN A 790 15.10 -15.98 31.42
CA GLN A 790 15.93 -16.96 32.14
C GLN A 790 16.38 -18.11 31.21
N PRO A 791 17.03 -17.82 30.07
CA PRO A 791 17.24 -18.76 28.96
C PRO A 791 18.23 -19.91 29.24
N ALA A 792 18.81 -19.95 30.44
CA ALA A 792 19.68 -21.03 30.93
C ALA A 792 18.99 -21.92 31.98
N ALA A 793 17.81 -21.54 32.47
CA ALA A 793 17.01 -22.37 33.37
C ALA A 793 16.53 -23.64 32.64
N ALA A 794 16.37 -24.74 33.38
CA ALA A 794 15.81 -25.98 32.81
C ALA A 794 14.33 -25.80 32.43
N THR A 795 13.59 -25.05 33.25
CA THR A 795 12.20 -24.67 33.00
C THR A 795 11.98 -23.26 33.53
N PHE A 796 11.34 -22.42 32.72
CA PHE A 796 10.84 -21.10 33.05
C PHE A 796 9.30 -21.12 32.99
N THR A 797 8.63 -20.52 33.97
CA THR A 797 7.17 -20.38 33.97
C THR A 797 6.85 -18.89 34.03
N PRO A 798 6.22 -18.30 33.00
CA PRO A 798 5.97 -16.88 32.95
C PRO A 798 4.97 -16.44 34.03
N ASP A 799 5.23 -15.30 34.65
CA ASP A 799 4.23 -14.53 35.37
C ASP A 799 3.43 -13.63 34.42
N GLY A 800 2.54 -12.79 34.95
CA GLY A 800 1.69 -11.89 34.15
C GLY A 800 2.43 -10.76 33.42
N ALA A 801 3.70 -10.48 33.74
CA ALA A 801 4.54 -9.54 32.98
C ALA A 801 5.28 -10.28 31.85
N HIS A 802 5.69 -11.52 32.10
CA HIS A 802 6.44 -12.36 31.17
C HIS A 802 5.56 -13.19 30.22
N GLY A 803 4.24 -13.28 30.43
CA GLY A 803 3.39 -13.99 29.49
C GLY A 803 1.89 -13.84 29.70
N VAL A 804 1.16 -14.06 28.61
CA VAL A 804 -0.31 -14.09 28.56
C VAL A 804 -0.71 -15.24 27.64
N ASN A 805 -1.58 -16.12 28.12
CA ASN A 805 -1.94 -17.39 27.46
C ASN A 805 -0.69 -18.22 27.09
N ALA A 806 0.30 -18.25 28.00
CA ALA A 806 1.54 -19.01 27.88
C ALA A 806 1.70 -19.97 29.06
N GLY A 807 2.19 -21.17 28.77
CA GLY A 807 2.62 -22.16 29.75
C GLY A 807 4.12 -22.09 29.98
N ALA A 808 4.71 -23.20 30.45
CA ALA A 808 6.13 -23.27 30.74
C ALA A 808 7.00 -23.32 29.46
N VAL A 809 8.15 -22.66 29.50
CA VAL A 809 9.24 -22.84 28.54
C VAL A 809 10.23 -23.84 29.14
N THR A 810 10.48 -24.94 28.44
CA THR A 810 11.46 -25.96 28.86
C THR A 810 12.68 -25.92 27.96
N ARG A 811 13.87 -25.72 28.54
CA ARG A 811 15.14 -25.75 27.83
C ARG A 811 15.58 -27.19 27.59
N THR A 812 15.58 -27.62 26.34
CA THR A 812 15.89 -29.00 25.93
C THR A 812 17.37 -29.22 25.61
N ALA A 813 18.09 -28.17 25.21
CA ALA A 813 19.55 -28.13 25.09
C ALA A 813 20.04 -26.66 25.12
N VAL A 814 21.36 -26.44 24.95
CA VAL A 814 21.89 -25.08 24.70
C VAL A 814 21.20 -24.49 23.46
N GLY A 815 20.59 -23.32 23.61
CA GLY A 815 19.87 -22.64 22.54
C GLY A 815 18.70 -23.45 21.94
N ARG A 816 18.10 -24.38 22.70
CA ARG A 816 16.92 -25.14 22.26
C ARG A 816 15.87 -25.19 23.35
N TYR A 817 14.64 -24.87 22.97
CA TYR A 817 13.52 -24.69 23.88
C TYR A 817 12.27 -25.37 23.34
N THR A 818 11.38 -25.79 24.23
CA THR A 818 9.99 -26.10 23.91
C THR A 818 9.13 -25.17 24.75
N ALA A 819 8.43 -24.23 24.10
CA ALA A 819 7.49 -23.33 24.74
C ALA A 819 6.08 -23.92 24.66
N ASP A 820 5.40 -24.05 25.79
CA ASP A 820 3.97 -24.34 25.84
C ASP A 820 3.18 -23.05 25.60
N LEU A 821 2.37 -23.01 24.54
CA LEU A 821 1.57 -21.85 24.15
C LEU A 821 0.10 -22.28 23.99
N PRO A 822 -0.65 -22.42 25.11
CA PRO A 822 -2.03 -22.91 25.11
C PRO A 822 -2.95 -22.16 24.15
N GLY A 823 -3.68 -22.89 23.31
CA GLY A 823 -4.53 -22.33 22.27
C GLY A 823 -3.80 -21.80 21.04
N SER A 824 -2.49 -22.05 20.86
CA SER A 824 -1.74 -21.64 19.66
C SER A 824 -1.88 -22.60 18.47
N ALA A 825 -2.43 -23.81 18.66
CA ALA A 825 -2.62 -24.81 17.62
C ALA A 825 -3.35 -24.24 16.39
N GLY A 826 -2.76 -24.43 15.20
CA GLY A 826 -3.30 -23.90 13.94
C GLY A 826 -3.13 -22.37 13.73
N GLY A 827 -2.40 -21.68 14.60
CA GLY A 827 -2.05 -20.26 14.46
C GLY A 827 -0.74 -19.97 13.73
N ALA A 828 -0.37 -18.68 13.72
CA ALA A 828 0.98 -18.21 13.46
C ALA A 828 1.77 -18.00 14.77
N VAL A 829 3.10 -18.05 14.69
CA VAL A 829 4.02 -17.71 15.79
C VAL A 829 5.11 -16.80 15.26
N ASP A 830 5.22 -15.62 15.86
CA ASP A 830 6.32 -14.67 15.66
C ASP A 830 7.32 -14.83 16.81
N LEU A 831 8.61 -14.81 16.53
CA LEU A 831 9.69 -15.04 17.48
C LEU A 831 10.85 -14.08 17.22
N THR A 832 11.26 -13.35 18.26
CA THR A 832 12.45 -12.49 18.21
C THR A 832 13.36 -12.81 19.40
N ALA A 833 14.68 -12.87 19.17
CA ALA A 833 15.67 -12.93 20.24
C ALA A 833 15.67 -11.63 21.06
N VAL A 834 16.16 -11.65 22.30
CA VAL A 834 16.25 -10.47 23.18
C VAL A 834 17.62 -10.41 23.84
N GLY A 835 18.20 -9.21 23.93
CA GLY A 835 19.42 -8.92 24.70
C GLY A 835 20.50 -8.18 23.92
N ALA A 836 21.67 -8.05 24.54
CA ALA A 836 22.79 -7.24 24.02
C ALA A 836 23.77 -8.01 23.12
N LEU A 837 23.60 -9.33 22.96
CA LEU A 837 24.37 -10.15 22.03
C LEU A 837 23.51 -10.48 20.81
N PRO A 838 24.02 -10.37 19.57
CA PRO A 838 23.27 -10.67 18.36
C PRO A 838 22.97 -12.18 18.29
N ARG A 839 21.70 -12.51 18.00
CA ARG A 839 21.19 -13.88 17.98
C ARG A 839 20.13 -14.05 16.90
N HIS A 840 20.05 -15.26 16.35
CA HIS A 840 18.99 -15.66 15.43
C HIS A 840 18.18 -16.78 16.07
N CYS A 841 16.90 -16.53 16.34
CA CYS A 841 15.95 -17.51 16.83
C CYS A 841 14.94 -17.90 15.74
N ALA A 842 14.62 -19.18 15.64
CA ALA A 842 13.73 -19.74 14.62
C ALA A 842 12.81 -20.84 15.19
N VAL A 843 11.67 -21.05 14.54
CA VAL A 843 10.75 -22.15 14.86
C VAL A 843 11.25 -23.44 14.20
N THR A 844 11.47 -24.48 14.98
CA THR A 844 12.00 -25.76 14.50
C THR A 844 10.98 -26.89 14.47
N GLY A 845 9.88 -26.76 15.22
CA GLY A 845 8.79 -27.73 15.24
C GLY A 845 7.56 -27.19 15.96
N ARG A 846 6.40 -27.83 15.74
CA ARG A 846 5.13 -27.54 16.42
C ARG A 846 4.39 -28.84 16.69
N ARG A 847 3.84 -29.00 17.90
CA ARG A 847 3.17 -30.21 18.39
C ARG A 847 1.97 -29.81 19.24
N GLY A 848 0.81 -29.66 18.60
CA GLY A 848 -0.37 -29.06 19.24
C GLY A 848 -0.10 -27.61 19.62
N ASP A 849 -0.23 -27.31 20.91
CA ASP A 849 0.05 -26.00 21.51
C ASP A 849 1.54 -25.79 21.86
N SER A 850 2.36 -26.84 21.84
CA SER A 850 3.80 -26.72 22.08
C SER A 850 4.57 -26.33 20.82
N VAL A 851 5.53 -25.42 20.96
CA VAL A 851 6.39 -24.91 19.88
C VAL A 851 7.85 -25.15 20.23
N ASP A 852 8.57 -25.85 19.35
CA ASP A 852 9.98 -26.16 19.50
C ASP A 852 10.82 -25.06 18.83
N LEU A 853 11.62 -24.35 19.62
CA LEU A 853 12.39 -23.16 19.23
C LEU A 853 13.90 -23.47 19.25
N ALA A 854 14.66 -22.83 18.37
CA ALA A 854 16.11 -22.85 18.45
C ALA A 854 16.71 -21.46 18.24
N CYS A 855 17.72 -21.13 19.04
CA CYS A 855 18.47 -19.89 18.98
C CYS A 855 19.96 -20.15 18.76
N THR A 856 20.57 -19.31 17.93
CA THR A 856 21.95 -19.44 17.47
C THR A 856 22.69 -18.11 17.51
N ALA A 857 24.01 -18.15 17.65
CA ALA A 857 24.89 -17.02 17.39
C ALA A 857 25.04 -16.79 15.87
N PRO A 858 25.62 -15.65 15.42
CA PRO A 858 25.79 -15.36 14.01
C PRO A 858 26.71 -16.36 13.27
N ASP A 859 27.55 -17.11 13.97
CA ASP A 859 28.36 -18.21 13.41
C ASP A 859 27.58 -19.55 13.30
N GLY A 860 26.28 -19.56 13.64
CA GLY A 860 25.42 -20.74 13.65
C GLY A 860 25.56 -21.64 14.88
N THR A 861 26.45 -21.33 15.83
CA THR A 861 26.57 -22.12 17.06
C THR A 861 25.33 -22.00 17.94
N ALA A 862 24.95 -23.10 18.58
CA ALA A 862 23.83 -23.14 19.53
C ALA A 862 24.11 -22.20 20.70
N ALA A 863 23.18 -21.30 21.01
CA ALA A 863 23.40 -20.33 22.08
C ALA A 863 22.13 -20.04 22.87
N ASP A 864 22.24 -20.13 24.20
CA ASP A 864 21.20 -19.64 25.09
C ASP A 864 21.06 -18.11 24.93
N THR A 865 19.82 -17.64 24.85
CA THR A 865 19.48 -16.22 24.79
C THR A 865 18.05 -16.01 25.24
N MET A 866 17.78 -14.86 25.85
CA MET A 866 16.41 -14.44 26.10
C MET A 866 15.69 -14.32 24.75
N PHE A 867 14.39 -14.55 24.73
CA PHE A 867 13.58 -14.42 23.53
C PHE A 867 12.14 -14.08 23.89
N THR A 868 11.40 -13.53 22.95
CA THR A 868 9.94 -13.43 23.07
C THR A 868 9.23 -14.03 21.87
N ALA A 869 8.27 -14.90 22.15
CA ALA A 869 7.40 -15.54 21.17
C ALA A 869 5.96 -15.03 21.37
N ALA A 870 5.31 -14.60 20.30
CA ALA A 870 3.90 -14.23 20.28
C ALA A 870 3.15 -15.13 19.29
N PHE A 871 1.88 -15.44 19.57
CA PHE A 871 1.06 -16.26 18.67
C PHE A 871 -0.34 -15.67 18.46
N ALA A 872 -0.96 -16.02 17.34
CA ALA A 872 -2.35 -15.68 17.04
C ALA A 872 -3.02 -16.80 16.21
N VAL A 873 -4.28 -17.12 16.52
CA VAL A 873 -5.11 -18.13 15.84
C VAL A 873 -6.40 -17.48 15.33
N ARG A 874 -6.53 -17.38 14.01
CA ARG A 874 -7.69 -16.79 13.32
C ARG A 874 -8.01 -15.34 13.76
N GLN A 875 -7.00 -14.60 14.20
CA GLN A 875 -7.07 -13.18 14.55
C GLN A 875 -5.72 -12.47 14.35
N ASN A 876 -5.72 -11.14 14.44
CA ASN A 876 -4.51 -10.33 14.35
C ASN A 876 -3.68 -10.41 15.66
N PHE A 877 -2.42 -9.94 15.62
CA PHE A 877 -1.51 -10.00 16.78
C PHE A 877 -1.71 -8.89 17.82
N LEU A 878 -2.59 -7.91 17.58
CA LEU A 878 -2.86 -6.79 18.48
C LEU A 878 -4.06 -7.05 19.40
N ASP A 879 -5.05 -7.85 18.94
CA ASP A 879 -6.23 -8.30 19.69
C ASP A 879 -7.04 -7.14 20.30
N ASP A 880 -7.06 -6.01 19.58
CA ASP A 880 -7.87 -4.85 19.92
C ASP A 880 -9.26 -4.95 19.24
N PRO A 881 -10.36 -4.95 20.01
CA PRO A 881 -11.72 -5.03 19.45
C PRO A 881 -12.12 -3.80 18.62
N ARG A 882 -11.35 -2.71 18.68
CA ARG A 882 -11.48 -1.53 17.79
C ARG A 882 -10.89 -1.77 16.39
N LYS A 883 -10.48 -3.02 16.11
CA LYS A 883 -10.06 -3.61 14.83
C LYS A 883 -8.89 -2.91 14.11
N PRO A 884 -7.69 -3.48 14.23
CA PRO A 884 -6.74 -3.53 13.14
C PRO A 884 -6.99 -4.78 12.27
N VAL A 885 -7.05 -4.60 10.95
CA VAL A 885 -6.98 -5.68 9.96
C VAL A 885 -5.67 -6.45 10.11
N GLY A 886 -5.71 -7.76 9.92
CA GLY A 886 -4.50 -8.57 9.99
C GLY A 886 -4.58 -9.81 9.11
N ASP A 887 -3.42 -10.23 8.64
CA ASP A 887 -3.24 -11.43 7.82
C ASP A 887 -1.98 -12.15 8.31
N TYR A 888 -1.92 -13.47 8.16
CA TYR A 888 -0.66 -14.20 8.33
C TYR A 888 -0.61 -15.44 7.47
N VAL A 889 0.61 -15.87 7.16
CA VAL A 889 0.91 -17.13 6.48
C VAL A 889 2.07 -17.84 7.18
N VAL A 890 1.90 -19.13 7.45
CA VAL A 890 2.98 -20.03 7.87
C VAL A 890 3.30 -20.91 6.68
N THR A 891 4.58 -20.99 6.34
CA THR A 891 5.05 -21.62 5.11
C THR A 891 6.01 -22.76 5.42
N THR A 892 6.05 -23.76 4.54
CA THR A 892 7.12 -24.75 4.47
C THR A 892 7.80 -24.69 3.12
N ASP A 893 9.12 -24.78 3.13
CA ASP A 893 9.92 -24.81 1.91
C ASP A 893 11.23 -25.60 2.10
N SER A 894 11.84 -26.03 0.99
CA SER A 894 13.15 -26.68 0.98
C SER A 894 13.86 -26.50 -0.37
N PRO A 895 15.19 -26.74 -0.45
CA PRO A 895 15.93 -26.71 -1.72
C PRO A 895 15.40 -27.69 -2.79
N ALA A 896 14.73 -28.78 -2.38
CA ALA A 896 14.16 -29.79 -3.28
C ALA A 896 12.70 -29.51 -3.68
N ALA A 897 12.01 -28.58 -3.01
CA ALA A 897 10.61 -28.28 -3.30
C ALA A 897 10.47 -27.40 -4.56
N ALA A 898 9.57 -27.77 -5.47
CA ALA A 898 9.31 -27.01 -6.69
C ALA A 898 8.74 -25.61 -6.39
N ALA A 899 7.92 -25.48 -5.35
CA ALA A 899 7.31 -24.23 -4.88
C ALA A 899 7.14 -24.29 -3.34
N PRO A 900 7.07 -23.14 -2.65
CA PRO A 900 6.75 -23.09 -1.22
C PRO A 900 5.28 -23.43 -0.98
N THR A 901 4.98 -24.01 0.19
CA THR A 901 3.61 -24.40 0.56
C THR A 901 3.15 -23.59 1.77
N ALA A 902 1.99 -22.94 1.68
CA ALA A 902 1.33 -22.35 2.84
C ALA A 902 0.63 -23.45 3.65
N THR A 903 1.12 -23.74 4.87
CA THR A 903 0.55 -24.76 5.76
C THR A 903 -0.52 -24.19 6.69
N VAL A 904 -0.42 -22.91 7.03
CA VAL A 904 -1.45 -22.14 7.73
C VAL A 904 -1.61 -20.80 7.04
N ARG A 905 -2.85 -20.34 6.88
CA ARG A 905 -3.17 -18.99 6.40
C ARG A 905 -4.40 -18.46 7.11
N TRP A 906 -4.39 -17.17 7.41
CA TRP A 906 -5.57 -16.45 7.88
C TRP A 906 -5.54 -15.01 7.36
N SER A 907 -6.73 -14.44 7.17
CA SER A 907 -6.96 -13.07 6.73
C SER A 907 -8.25 -12.58 7.36
N SER A 908 -8.26 -11.37 7.91
CA SER A 908 -9.45 -10.81 8.60
C SER A 908 -10.62 -10.54 7.67
N GLY A 909 -10.38 -10.42 6.36
CA GLY A 909 -11.42 -10.32 5.32
C GLY A 909 -11.75 -11.66 4.64
N GLY A 910 -11.14 -12.77 5.04
CA GLY A 910 -11.21 -14.05 4.32
C GLY A 910 -10.57 -14.03 2.93
N THR A 911 -9.83 -12.96 2.60
CA THR A 911 -9.25 -12.75 1.27
C THR A 911 -8.03 -13.65 1.04
N PRO A 912 -7.72 -14.04 -0.22
CA PRO A 912 -6.60 -14.93 -0.49
C PRO A 912 -5.25 -14.27 -0.17
N VAL A 913 -4.40 -15.01 0.55
CA VAL A 913 -2.96 -14.75 0.63
C VAL A 913 -2.26 -15.65 -0.39
N THR A 914 -1.51 -15.08 -1.33
CA THR A 914 -0.67 -15.84 -2.28
C THR A 914 0.80 -15.73 -1.91
N LEU A 915 1.60 -16.71 -2.37
CA LEU A 915 3.01 -16.82 -2.04
C LEU A 915 3.78 -17.43 -3.23
N ASP A 916 4.72 -16.65 -3.77
CA ASP A 916 5.59 -17.06 -4.87
C ASP A 916 7.05 -17.07 -4.41
N ARG A 917 7.80 -18.14 -4.71
CA ARG A 917 9.28 -18.11 -4.61
C ARG A 917 9.84 -17.56 -5.92
N THR A 918 10.62 -16.48 -5.83
CA THR A 918 11.12 -15.75 -7.00
C THR A 918 12.58 -16.02 -7.34
N SER A 919 13.37 -16.39 -6.33
CA SER A 919 14.68 -17.04 -6.47
C SER A 919 14.97 -17.89 -5.22
N THR A 920 16.11 -18.56 -5.17
CA THR A 920 16.55 -19.24 -3.93
C THR A 920 16.50 -18.26 -2.75
N GLY A 921 15.83 -18.67 -1.67
CA GLY A 921 15.63 -17.89 -0.45
C GLY A 921 14.90 -16.55 -0.60
N LYS A 922 14.26 -16.25 -1.75
CA LYS A 922 13.50 -15.01 -1.95
C LYS A 922 12.05 -15.29 -2.31
N TYR A 923 11.15 -14.62 -1.60
CA TYR A 923 9.71 -14.85 -1.65
C TYR A 923 8.94 -13.55 -1.86
N LYS A 924 7.80 -13.63 -2.55
CA LYS A 924 6.78 -12.60 -2.62
C LYS A 924 5.50 -13.15 -1.99
N ALA A 925 5.07 -12.57 -0.88
CA ALA A 925 3.73 -12.76 -0.34
C ALA A 925 2.83 -11.62 -0.84
N HIS A 926 1.57 -11.92 -1.14
CA HIS A 926 0.55 -10.93 -1.50
C HIS A 926 -0.64 -11.06 -0.56
N PHE A 927 -1.07 -9.93 -0.02
CA PHE A 927 -2.18 -9.77 0.90
C PHE A 927 -3.23 -8.85 0.28
N ALA A 928 -4.45 -9.36 0.11
CA ALA A 928 -5.57 -8.63 -0.47
C ALA A 928 -6.35 -7.75 0.53
N ASN A 929 -5.71 -7.36 1.64
CA ASN A 929 -6.21 -6.38 2.61
C ASN A 929 -5.19 -5.24 2.86
N GLY A 930 -4.33 -4.95 1.88
CA GLY A 930 -3.23 -3.99 2.02
C GLY A 930 -3.69 -2.57 2.35
N TYR A 931 -3.33 -2.07 3.53
CA TYR A 931 -3.71 -0.72 3.98
C TYR A 931 -2.62 -0.08 4.88
N ILE A 932 -2.61 1.24 4.89
CA ILE A 932 -1.62 2.09 5.58
C ILE A 932 -2.35 2.93 6.64
N PRO A 933 -1.89 2.98 7.91
CA PRO A 933 -0.63 2.41 8.39
C PRO A 933 -0.62 0.89 8.60
N SER A 934 0.55 0.25 8.48
CA SER A 934 0.75 -1.18 8.80
C SER A 934 2.15 -1.53 9.33
N THR A 935 2.30 -2.74 9.86
CA THR A 935 3.57 -3.39 10.23
C THR A 935 3.58 -4.83 9.69
N MET A 936 4.78 -5.40 9.55
CA MET A 936 4.98 -6.78 9.15
C MET A 936 6.19 -7.40 9.87
N HIS A 937 6.08 -8.66 10.25
CA HIS A 937 7.14 -9.40 10.94
C HIS A 937 7.33 -10.76 10.27
N VAL A 938 8.59 -11.20 10.16
CA VAL A 938 8.92 -12.52 9.61
C VAL A 938 9.78 -13.30 10.59
N THR A 939 9.43 -14.56 10.80
CA THR A 939 10.12 -15.51 11.68
C THR A 939 10.52 -16.72 10.86
N ALA A 940 11.82 -17.03 10.81
CA ALA A 940 12.31 -18.17 10.07
C ALA A 940 11.86 -19.51 10.69
N SER A 941 11.74 -20.52 9.83
CA SER A 941 11.71 -21.92 10.25
C SER A 941 13.05 -22.61 9.99
N GLY A 942 13.34 -23.62 10.79
CA GLY A 942 14.56 -24.43 10.68
C GLY A 942 15.73 -23.89 11.51
N TYR A 943 16.67 -24.77 11.83
CA TYR A 943 17.76 -24.49 12.76
C TYR A 943 18.83 -23.58 12.13
N GLY A 944 19.16 -22.47 12.79
CA GLY A 944 20.17 -21.50 12.34
C GLY A 944 19.74 -20.57 11.20
N ASN A 945 18.53 -20.73 10.67
CA ASN A 945 17.99 -19.87 9.63
C ASN A 945 17.46 -18.56 10.22
N HIS A 946 17.50 -17.48 9.44
CA HIS A 946 16.83 -16.22 9.75
C HIS A 946 16.22 -15.63 8.47
N CYS A 947 15.19 -14.78 8.63
CA CYS A 947 14.55 -14.11 7.51
C CYS A 947 14.39 -12.61 7.81
N GLY A 948 14.33 -11.80 6.77
CA GLY A 948 14.10 -10.35 6.84
C GLY A 948 13.14 -9.88 5.75
N VAL A 949 12.53 -8.73 5.97
CA VAL A 949 11.64 -8.09 4.98
C VAL A 949 12.53 -7.30 4.03
N MET A 950 12.66 -7.73 2.76
CA MET A 950 13.42 -6.98 1.76
C MET A 950 12.68 -5.69 1.39
N GLN A 951 11.42 -5.82 1.00
CA GLN A 951 10.61 -4.73 0.47
C GLN A 951 9.16 -4.99 0.84
N PHE A 952 8.37 -3.93 0.94
CA PHE A 952 6.92 -3.99 1.01
C PHE A 952 6.32 -2.89 0.11
N ASN A 953 5.03 -3.05 -0.21
CA ASN A 953 4.19 -2.17 -1.03
C ASN A 953 4.85 -1.60 -2.30
N ASP A 954 4.80 -2.43 -3.32
CA ASP A 954 4.73 -2.04 -4.72
C ASP A 954 3.28 -1.58 -5.02
N TYR A 955 3.07 -0.26 -5.15
CA TYR A 955 1.78 0.46 -5.02
C TYR A 955 0.77 0.23 -6.17
N SER A 956 0.45 -1.02 -6.47
CA SER A 956 -0.40 -1.42 -7.61
C SER A 956 -1.92 -1.28 -7.37
N GLY A 957 -2.36 -0.82 -6.20
CA GLY A 957 -3.75 -0.41 -5.93
C GLY A 957 -4.11 -0.35 -4.45
N PRO A 958 -5.31 0.16 -4.09
CA PRO A 958 -5.91 -0.05 -2.77
C PRO A 958 -6.07 -1.55 -2.47
N ASP A 959 -6.06 -1.92 -1.19
CA ASP A 959 -6.27 -3.28 -0.70
C ASP A 959 -5.23 -4.32 -1.20
N ASN A 960 -4.09 -3.88 -1.75
CA ASN A 960 -3.05 -4.73 -2.33
C ASN A 960 -1.71 -4.47 -1.64
N ALA A 961 -1.31 -5.39 -0.76
CA ALA A 961 0.01 -5.36 -0.12
C ALA A 961 0.88 -6.52 -0.60
N SER A 962 2.01 -6.19 -1.24
CA SER A 962 3.05 -7.16 -1.58
C SER A 962 4.20 -7.04 -0.57
N VAL A 963 4.57 -8.13 0.08
CA VAL A 963 5.72 -8.20 1.01
C VAL A 963 6.75 -9.18 0.46
N TRP A 964 7.98 -8.70 0.31
CA TRP A 964 9.12 -9.47 -0.16
C TRP A 964 9.98 -9.92 1.02
N VAL A 965 10.25 -11.21 1.11
CA VAL A 965 11.01 -11.83 2.19
C VAL A 965 12.28 -12.44 1.61
N ALA A 966 13.42 -12.21 2.27
CA ALA A 966 14.64 -13.00 2.09
C ALA A 966 14.84 -13.90 3.32
N CYS A 967 15.24 -15.14 3.10
CA CYS A 967 15.67 -16.06 4.14
C CYS A 967 17.10 -16.56 3.87
N PHE A 968 17.87 -16.63 4.94
CA PHE A 968 19.30 -16.93 4.94
C PHE A 968 19.59 -18.06 5.94
N ASP A 969 20.63 -18.85 5.66
CA ASP A 969 21.26 -19.72 6.65
C ASP A 969 22.18 -18.94 7.60
N SER A 970 22.79 -19.62 8.56
CA SER A 970 23.74 -19.00 9.50
C SER A 970 25.05 -18.54 8.85
N ALA A 971 25.32 -18.87 7.58
CA ALA A 971 26.44 -18.33 6.81
C ALA A 971 26.02 -17.11 5.97
N GLY A 972 24.78 -16.61 6.13
CA GLY A 972 24.22 -15.50 5.37
C GLY A 972 23.94 -15.85 3.90
N THR A 973 23.93 -17.12 3.55
CA THR A 973 23.61 -17.58 2.20
C THR A 973 22.10 -17.73 2.04
N LEU A 974 21.54 -17.22 0.94
CA LEU A 974 20.11 -17.35 0.65
C LEU A 974 19.69 -18.83 0.58
N VAL A 975 18.71 -19.22 1.39
CA VAL A 975 18.27 -20.61 1.55
C VAL A 975 16.75 -20.75 1.40
N ASN A 976 16.30 -21.78 0.69
CA ASN A 976 14.88 -22.12 0.66
C ASN A 976 14.48 -22.74 2.00
N THR A 977 13.68 -22.03 2.78
CA THR A 977 13.16 -22.49 4.07
C THR A 977 11.76 -21.94 4.35
N GLY A 978 11.01 -22.62 5.22
CA GLY A 978 9.74 -22.12 5.71
C GLY A 978 9.91 -20.89 6.61
N PHE A 979 8.83 -20.14 6.80
CA PHE A 979 8.75 -18.99 7.69
C PHE A 979 7.29 -18.69 8.08
N THR A 980 7.11 -18.06 9.25
CA THR A 980 5.88 -17.30 9.55
C THR A 980 6.08 -15.88 9.01
N LEU A 981 5.09 -15.36 8.29
CA LEU A 981 4.98 -13.94 7.96
C LEU A 981 3.65 -13.42 8.51
N SER A 982 3.70 -12.45 9.42
CA SER A 982 2.54 -11.72 9.91
C SER A 982 2.48 -10.32 9.30
N TYR A 983 1.29 -9.88 8.94
CA TYR A 983 0.96 -8.56 8.44
C TYR A 983 -0.17 -7.98 9.30
N THR A 984 -0.10 -6.71 9.65
CA THR A 984 -1.12 -6.07 10.49
C THR A 984 -1.26 -4.60 10.12
N SER A 985 -2.49 -4.15 9.92
CA SER A 985 -2.83 -2.80 9.47
C SER A 985 -3.77 -2.11 10.45
N ALA A 986 -3.60 -0.80 10.62
CA ALA A 986 -4.48 0.05 11.41
C ALA A 986 -5.85 0.33 10.77
N ARG A 987 -6.21 -0.37 9.68
CA ARG A 987 -7.55 -0.31 9.09
C ARG A 987 -8.58 -0.87 10.06
N ILE A 988 -9.62 -0.09 10.30
CA ILE A 988 -10.85 -0.49 10.99
C ILE A 988 -11.86 -0.95 9.92
N TYR A 989 -12.56 -2.06 10.19
CA TYR A 989 -13.78 -2.47 9.46
C TYR A 989 -15.01 -1.95 10.20
#